data_AF-A0AAU9VUT9-F1
#
_entry.id   AF-A0AAU9VUT9-F1
#
_cell.length_a   1.000
_cell.length_b   1.000
_cell.length_c   1.000
_cell.angle_alpha   90.00
_cell.angle_beta   90.00
_cell.angle_gamma   90.00
#
_symmetry.space_group_name_H-M   'P 1'
#
loop_
_entity.id
_entity.type
_entity.pdbx_description
1 polymer ?
#
loop_
_entity_poly.entity_id
_entity_poly.type
_entity_poly.pdbx_seq_one_letter_code
_entity_poly.pdbx_strand_id
1 'polypeptide(L)'
;MEIQAKDRANSVVAAKVEELNSELDLRLHLHEPRASRAEQDVHNVRAAELVMHRERVERHCRGVTTSLNEFKTRFQQMVEEHDKETDIFKHSVQELEATFTSATKTHELLVIQDQVTGRVEQYMDVIRTSLRKFRHDLDDMLSTLRNSNARFRKTFKVFSDGGNFSTDEVDEYRKKLERMANKIDSSEGSFMAELEGMESKRLEAAYDYAGKLEDRFKNHLFDLTFMEKVTRWLTNTQVKVKSEVAFSNSQAKKLAIYLSTFERHIDAVEKPNLDKEQVTARDVQSSLIPILQTFHERSLYLNCLLNPATPSLAILQAGLKRKEDKKDEEKKEDKGSKGTLNASLCTIVEEELEDLYSDSSEDELLTTAQSAVVGKTILSWRRVYNFPSPENYRQFVESPLSPTLSEGKVSPKPKKSKKKISQKTVTENTETTESTETQNGDGVKPKSTPSLSRVARATDGDGRPKTVPGELSHKLSDQDLKSRQRSAGRKVSASRRDPSGPRYDKKYLVFGEKVEEGRHFMARIKNTLREGLEGLLATSEMYYRQKGQRTPTRPQAIHENFDLCAEALVQRLTSYKTQAEEYHNSCIQELRAQMQKFSVILVHLPPLVVQIIVADQLRDLAKERKELEEDYEVRVQELEKRKNLHQSQLRPSLGHPHNRTEMDTLCSSEERRRQEALDGAKQHAEALAKLEAQFASSFIEKLAQTCETMLLQFDAVLSLEDVEVGKVEPKPKSTKRLLREKLAGDEDGKDKLAPFPSGGTSWEGLPTNELVLEEPIDKKNRTPTVKTVKTTQGHLAVIKSRNKAYEGYKEKFDARLTAIREEMNAQIQNEERWTRSWQRSITKIKELY
;
A
#
# COMPACT_ATOMS: atom_id res chain seq x y z
N MET A 1 -101.52 -16.69 -144.53
CA MET A 1 -100.22 -16.05 -144.25
C MET A 1 -99.98 -15.86 -142.75
N GLU A 2 -100.89 -15.24 -142.02
CA GLU A 2 -100.72 -14.84 -140.60
C GLU A 2 -100.20 -15.94 -139.66
N ILE A 3 -100.72 -17.18 -139.75
CA ILE A 3 -100.29 -18.31 -138.91
C ILE A 3 -98.78 -18.60 -139.04
N GLN A 4 -98.25 -18.64 -140.28
CA GLN A 4 -96.81 -18.87 -140.52
C GLN A 4 -95.91 -17.76 -139.99
N ALA A 5 -96.43 -16.53 -139.86
CA ALA A 5 -95.69 -15.44 -139.22
C ALA A 5 -95.62 -15.65 -137.69
N LYS A 6 -96.74 -16.08 -137.08
CA LYS A 6 -96.82 -16.38 -135.64
C LYS A 6 -95.91 -17.55 -135.24
N ASP A 7 -95.90 -18.63 -136.01
CA ASP A 7 -95.05 -19.80 -135.69
C ASP A 7 -93.55 -19.48 -135.85
N ARG A 8 -93.17 -18.67 -136.83
CA ARG A 8 -91.80 -18.15 -136.96
C ARG A 8 -91.43 -17.22 -135.79
N ALA A 9 -92.32 -16.33 -135.37
CA ALA A 9 -92.09 -15.47 -134.21
C ALA A 9 -91.91 -16.30 -132.93
N ASN A 10 -92.77 -17.29 -132.69
CA ASN A 10 -92.65 -18.24 -131.57
C ASN A 10 -91.33 -19.02 -131.61
N SER A 11 -90.91 -19.49 -132.79
CA SER A 11 -89.63 -20.20 -132.97
C SER A 11 -88.41 -19.32 -132.67
N VAL A 12 -88.43 -18.04 -133.10
CA VAL A 12 -87.38 -17.07 -132.78
C VAL A 12 -87.35 -16.73 -131.29
N VAL A 13 -88.52 -16.59 -130.65
CA VAL A 13 -88.61 -16.39 -129.19
C VAL A 13 -88.08 -17.60 -128.44
N ALA A 14 -88.46 -18.82 -128.82
CA ALA A 14 -87.96 -20.05 -128.22
C ALA A 14 -86.44 -20.17 -128.36
N ALA A 15 -85.89 -19.95 -129.56
CA ALA A 15 -84.44 -19.96 -129.78
C ALA A 15 -83.71 -18.88 -128.96
N LYS A 16 -84.28 -17.69 -128.80
CA LYS A 16 -83.70 -16.62 -127.97
C LYS A 16 -83.78 -16.93 -126.48
N VAL A 17 -84.83 -17.63 -126.01
CA VAL A 17 -84.92 -18.14 -124.65
C VAL A 17 -83.89 -19.24 -124.40
N GLU A 18 -83.72 -20.18 -125.34
CA GLU A 18 -82.67 -21.22 -125.27
C GLU A 18 -81.26 -20.61 -125.20
N GLU A 19 -80.99 -19.58 -126.02
CA GLU A 19 -79.74 -18.83 -126.02
C GLU A 19 -79.50 -18.09 -124.70
N LEU A 20 -80.52 -17.39 -124.17
CA LEU A 20 -80.43 -16.67 -122.89
C LEU A 20 -80.31 -17.60 -121.68
N ASN A 21 -80.95 -18.78 -121.72
CA ASN A 21 -80.77 -19.83 -120.71
C ASN A 21 -79.35 -20.40 -120.79
N SER A 22 -78.84 -20.67 -121.99
CA SER A 22 -77.46 -21.11 -122.19
C SER A 22 -76.43 -20.08 -121.72
N GLU A 23 -76.70 -18.79 -121.92
CA GLU A 23 -75.87 -17.70 -121.39
C GLU A 23 -75.98 -17.60 -119.86
N LEU A 24 -77.16 -17.81 -119.28
CA LEU A 24 -77.39 -17.83 -117.84
C LEU A 24 -76.64 -18.98 -117.17
N ASP A 25 -76.75 -20.20 -117.70
CA ASP A 25 -76.04 -21.39 -117.17
C ASP A 25 -74.52 -21.23 -117.31
N LEU A 26 -74.03 -20.70 -118.43
CA LEU A 26 -72.60 -20.38 -118.59
C LEU A 26 -72.14 -19.31 -117.58
N ARG A 27 -72.94 -18.26 -117.36
CA ARG A 27 -72.64 -17.22 -116.35
C ARG A 27 -72.65 -17.81 -114.94
N LEU A 28 -73.61 -18.67 -114.60
CA LEU A 28 -73.68 -19.37 -113.32
C LEU A 28 -72.45 -20.24 -113.12
N HIS A 29 -72.09 -21.09 -114.07
CA HIS A 29 -70.91 -21.96 -113.98
C HIS A 29 -69.58 -21.18 -113.91
N LEU A 30 -69.47 -20.02 -114.59
CA LEU A 30 -68.31 -19.12 -114.48
C LEU A 30 -68.27 -18.30 -113.17
N HIS A 31 -69.36 -18.29 -112.39
CA HIS A 31 -69.47 -17.59 -111.11
C HIS A 31 -69.48 -18.53 -109.90
N GLU A 32 -69.94 -19.76 -110.04
CA GLU A 32 -70.02 -20.80 -109.00
C GLU A 32 -68.66 -21.04 -108.30
N PRO A 33 -67.53 -21.26 -109.01
CA PRO A 33 -66.22 -21.35 -108.38
C PRO A 33 -65.70 -20.04 -107.74
N ARG A 34 -66.40 -18.90 -107.86
CA ARG A 34 -65.99 -17.64 -107.20
C ARG A 34 -66.41 -17.62 -105.73
N ALA A 35 -67.53 -18.24 -105.37
CA ALA A 35 -67.96 -18.34 -103.97
C ALA A 35 -66.95 -19.19 -103.17
N SER A 36 -66.65 -20.40 -103.65
CA SER A 36 -65.68 -21.30 -103.02
C SER A 36 -64.26 -20.70 -102.94
N ARG A 37 -63.80 -19.97 -103.97
CA ARG A 37 -62.50 -19.25 -103.90
C ARG A 37 -62.53 -18.05 -102.96
N ALA A 38 -63.62 -17.28 -102.90
CA ALA A 38 -63.75 -16.21 -101.90
C ALA A 38 -63.77 -16.77 -100.47
N GLU A 39 -64.34 -17.97 -100.27
CA GLU A 39 -64.29 -18.66 -98.99
C GLU A 39 -62.88 -19.17 -98.66
N GLN A 40 -62.21 -19.86 -99.58
CA GLN A 40 -60.91 -20.48 -99.35
C GLN A 40 -59.74 -19.47 -99.37
N ASP A 41 -59.61 -18.69 -100.44
CA ASP A 41 -58.46 -17.82 -100.70
C ASP A 41 -58.54 -16.48 -99.94
N VAL A 42 -59.75 -16.03 -99.55
CA VAL A 42 -59.95 -14.76 -98.86
C VAL A 42 -60.47 -14.96 -97.44
N HIS A 43 -61.64 -15.55 -97.22
CA HIS A 43 -62.22 -15.67 -95.87
C HIS A 43 -61.37 -16.55 -94.94
N ASN A 44 -61.00 -17.76 -95.37
CA ASN A 44 -60.29 -18.71 -94.51
C ASN A 44 -58.84 -18.29 -94.26
N VAL A 45 -58.16 -17.73 -95.26
CA VAL A 45 -56.86 -17.06 -95.07
C VAL A 45 -56.99 -15.91 -94.07
N ARG A 46 -58.00 -15.04 -94.24
CA ARG A 46 -58.21 -13.89 -93.34
C ARG A 46 -58.57 -14.28 -91.92
N ALA A 47 -59.35 -15.35 -91.74
CA ALA A 47 -59.68 -15.91 -90.44
C ALA A 47 -58.42 -16.44 -89.72
N ALA A 48 -57.53 -17.14 -90.45
CA ALA A 48 -56.26 -17.59 -89.93
C ALA A 48 -55.33 -16.42 -89.54
N GLU A 49 -55.25 -15.37 -90.36
CA GLU A 49 -54.51 -14.14 -90.02
C GLU A 49 -55.02 -13.52 -88.71
N LEU A 50 -56.33 -13.30 -88.58
CA LEU A 50 -56.94 -12.69 -87.39
C LEU A 50 -56.68 -13.50 -86.12
N VAL A 51 -56.65 -14.83 -86.21
CA VAL A 51 -56.26 -15.72 -85.10
C VAL A 51 -54.77 -15.57 -84.78
N MET A 52 -53.89 -15.64 -85.78
CA MET A 52 -52.43 -15.47 -85.59
C MET A 52 -52.08 -14.09 -84.99
N HIS A 53 -52.75 -13.02 -85.44
CA HIS A 53 -52.58 -11.67 -84.91
C HIS A 53 -53.02 -11.58 -83.45
N ARG A 54 -54.21 -12.09 -83.13
CA ARG A 54 -54.74 -12.16 -81.76
C ARG A 54 -53.79 -12.90 -80.83
N GLU A 55 -53.37 -14.11 -81.22
CA GLU A 55 -52.41 -14.89 -80.45
C GLU A 55 -51.08 -14.15 -80.27
N ARG A 56 -50.55 -13.51 -81.32
CA ARG A 56 -49.28 -12.79 -81.27
C ARG A 56 -49.33 -11.64 -80.25
N VAL A 57 -50.44 -10.91 -80.19
CA VAL A 57 -50.68 -9.83 -79.20
C VAL A 57 -50.90 -10.39 -77.80
N GLU A 58 -51.69 -11.47 -77.65
CA GLU A 58 -51.94 -12.10 -76.35
C GLU A 58 -50.68 -12.76 -75.76
N ARG A 59 -49.84 -13.36 -76.60
CA ARG A 59 -48.52 -13.92 -76.24
C ARG A 59 -47.57 -12.82 -75.74
N HIS A 60 -47.55 -11.65 -76.38
CA HIS A 60 -46.80 -10.47 -75.93
C HIS A 60 -47.33 -9.92 -74.59
N CYS A 61 -48.64 -9.70 -74.47
CA CYS A 61 -49.27 -9.19 -73.23
C CYS A 61 -49.07 -10.15 -72.04
N ARG A 62 -49.07 -11.47 -72.32
CA ARG A 62 -48.74 -12.52 -71.36
C ARG A 62 -47.28 -12.43 -70.93
N GLY A 63 -46.34 -12.30 -71.87
CA GLY A 63 -44.92 -12.11 -71.58
C GLY A 63 -44.64 -10.91 -70.67
N VAL A 64 -45.20 -9.73 -71.00
CA VAL A 64 -45.11 -8.53 -70.14
C VAL A 64 -45.66 -8.80 -68.73
N THR A 65 -46.81 -9.49 -68.62
CA THR A 65 -47.38 -9.86 -67.32
C THR A 65 -46.51 -10.85 -66.55
N THR A 66 -45.89 -11.82 -67.23
CA THR A 66 -44.96 -12.78 -66.62
C THR A 66 -43.75 -12.07 -66.04
N SER A 67 -43.07 -11.20 -66.80
CA SER A 67 -41.88 -10.48 -66.31
C SER A 67 -42.18 -9.54 -65.13
N LEU A 68 -43.34 -8.87 -65.12
CA LEU A 68 -43.77 -8.08 -63.96
C LEU A 68 -44.04 -8.94 -62.72
N ASN A 69 -44.60 -10.15 -62.90
CA ASN A 69 -44.80 -11.09 -61.80
C ASN A 69 -43.48 -11.69 -61.30
N GLU A 70 -42.56 -12.04 -62.19
CA GLU A 70 -41.20 -12.51 -61.86
C GLU A 70 -40.45 -11.44 -61.04
N PHE A 71 -40.55 -10.17 -61.43
CA PHE A 71 -39.93 -9.08 -60.69
C PHE A 71 -40.60 -8.85 -59.33
N LYS A 72 -41.92 -9.04 -59.21
CA LYS A 72 -42.60 -9.03 -57.89
C LYS A 72 -42.08 -10.14 -56.98
N THR A 73 -41.79 -11.33 -57.50
CA THR A 73 -41.16 -12.41 -56.73
C THR A 73 -39.74 -12.02 -56.28
N ARG A 74 -38.95 -11.35 -57.14
CA ARG A 74 -37.62 -10.82 -56.75
C ARG A 74 -37.70 -9.75 -55.66
N PHE A 75 -38.72 -8.89 -55.68
CA PHE A 75 -38.94 -7.91 -54.60
C PHE A 75 -39.18 -8.64 -53.26
N GLN A 76 -40.05 -9.64 -53.25
CA GLN A 76 -40.33 -10.45 -52.06
C GLN A 76 -39.07 -11.16 -51.54
N GLN A 77 -38.23 -11.70 -52.44
CA GLN A 77 -36.94 -12.30 -52.10
C GLN A 77 -35.98 -11.28 -51.45
N MET A 78 -35.89 -10.06 -51.97
CA MET A 78 -35.09 -8.98 -51.36
C MET A 78 -35.60 -8.61 -49.96
N VAL A 79 -36.92 -8.57 -49.74
CA VAL A 79 -37.51 -8.32 -48.41
C VAL A 79 -37.12 -9.44 -47.43
N GLU A 80 -37.22 -10.71 -47.84
CA GLU A 80 -36.81 -11.87 -47.04
C GLU A 80 -35.30 -11.92 -46.78
N GLU A 81 -34.47 -11.44 -47.72
CA GLU A 81 -33.03 -11.27 -47.50
C GLU A 81 -32.76 -10.19 -46.45
N HIS A 82 -33.45 -9.04 -46.50
CA HIS A 82 -33.31 -8.01 -45.47
C HIS A 82 -33.77 -8.50 -44.10
N ASP A 83 -34.80 -9.35 -44.01
CA ASP A 83 -35.22 -9.95 -42.74
C ASP A 83 -34.14 -10.88 -42.17
N LYS A 84 -33.51 -11.72 -43.01
CA LYS A 84 -32.37 -12.57 -42.60
C LYS A 84 -31.18 -11.75 -42.12
N GLU A 85 -30.80 -10.70 -42.84
CA GLU A 85 -29.75 -9.76 -42.41
C GLU A 85 -30.12 -9.04 -41.10
N THR A 86 -31.40 -8.73 -40.88
CA THR A 86 -31.89 -8.15 -39.62
C THR A 86 -31.70 -9.14 -38.45
N ASP A 87 -31.92 -10.44 -38.66
CA ASP A 87 -31.72 -11.46 -37.63
C ASP A 87 -30.23 -11.79 -37.40
N ILE A 88 -29.39 -11.79 -38.45
CA ILE A 88 -27.93 -11.88 -38.33
C ILE A 88 -27.39 -10.70 -37.51
N PHE A 89 -27.84 -9.48 -37.80
CA PHE A 89 -27.51 -8.29 -37.01
C PHE A 89 -27.90 -8.48 -35.53
N LYS A 90 -29.16 -8.86 -35.23
CA LYS A 90 -29.64 -9.11 -33.86
C LYS A 90 -28.74 -10.10 -33.11
N HIS A 91 -28.44 -11.25 -33.72
CA HIS A 91 -27.58 -12.26 -33.09
C HIS A 91 -26.17 -11.74 -32.83
N SER A 92 -25.54 -11.08 -33.82
CA SER A 92 -24.18 -10.55 -33.65
C SER A 92 -24.07 -9.48 -32.55
N VAL A 93 -25.15 -8.73 -32.30
CA VAL A 93 -25.26 -7.72 -31.25
C VAL A 93 -25.61 -8.37 -29.90
N GLN A 94 -26.30 -9.51 -29.89
CA GLN A 94 -26.50 -10.36 -28.69
C GLN A 94 -25.20 -11.06 -28.23
N GLU A 95 -24.33 -11.47 -29.15
CA GLU A 95 -23.02 -12.04 -28.80
C GLU A 95 -22.15 -11.04 -28.03
N LEU A 96 -22.22 -9.76 -28.40
CA LEU A 96 -21.58 -8.65 -27.67
C LEU A 96 -22.22 -8.37 -26.29
N GLU A 97 -23.46 -8.80 -26.04
CA GLU A 97 -24.06 -8.70 -24.71
C GLU A 97 -23.43 -9.67 -23.71
N ALA A 98 -23.11 -10.89 -24.15
CA ALA A 98 -22.52 -11.91 -23.29
C ALA A 98 -21.17 -11.44 -22.69
N THR A 99 -20.36 -10.72 -23.47
CA THR A 99 -19.05 -10.20 -23.03
C THR A 99 -19.15 -9.00 -22.08
N PHE A 100 -20.27 -8.27 -22.03
CA PHE A 100 -20.50 -7.23 -21.00
C PHE A 100 -20.46 -7.80 -19.58
N THR A 101 -20.88 -9.05 -19.40
CA THR A 101 -20.96 -9.71 -18.08
C THR A 101 -19.58 -10.09 -17.56
N SER A 102 -18.65 -10.44 -18.45
CA SER A 102 -17.30 -10.92 -18.13
C SER A 102 -16.22 -9.83 -18.14
N ALA A 103 -16.44 -8.71 -18.83
CA ALA A 103 -15.53 -7.56 -18.84
C ALA A 103 -15.07 -7.16 -17.42
N THR A 104 -13.82 -6.75 -17.26
CA THR A 104 -13.18 -6.47 -15.95
C THR A 104 -12.83 -5.00 -15.75
N LYS A 105 -12.81 -4.19 -16.81
CA LYS A 105 -12.48 -2.76 -16.77
C LYS A 105 -13.47 -1.92 -17.56
N THR A 106 -13.70 -0.68 -17.11
CA THR A 106 -14.56 0.31 -17.80
C THR A 106 -14.15 0.54 -19.26
N HIS A 107 -12.85 0.51 -19.59
CA HIS A 107 -12.34 0.56 -20.97
C HIS A 107 -12.86 -0.58 -21.86
N GLU A 108 -12.88 -1.82 -21.34
CA GLU A 108 -13.28 -3.01 -22.11
C GLU A 108 -14.75 -2.91 -22.52
N LEU A 109 -15.59 -2.32 -21.68
CA LEU A 109 -16.97 -2.00 -22.00
C LEU A 109 -17.07 -0.92 -23.10
N LEU A 110 -16.35 0.20 -22.99
CA LEU A 110 -16.41 1.28 -24.00
C LEU A 110 -16.02 0.81 -25.40
N VAL A 111 -15.04 -0.10 -25.53
CA VAL A 111 -14.67 -0.71 -26.82
C VAL A 111 -15.83 -1.52 -27.41
N ILE A 112 -16.66 -2.17 -26.60
CA ILE A 112 -17.81 -2.94 -27.11
C ILE A 112 -18.98 -2.00 -27.51
N GLN A 113 -19.14 -0.83 -26.88
CA GLN A 113 -20.12 0.18 -27.31
C GLN A 113 -19.81 0.72 -28.72
N ASP A 114 -18.52 0.96 -29.00
CA ASP A 114 -18.03 1.31 -30.34
C ASP A 114 -18.32 0.17 -31.35
N GLN A 115 -18.03 -1.08 -30.99
CA GLN A 115 -18.34 -2.25 -31.83
C GLN A 115 -19.84 -2.38 -32.16
N VAL A 116 -20.75 -2.12 -31.21
CA VAL A 116 -22.21 -2.12 -31.47
C VAL A 116 -22.58 -1.07 -32.50
N THR A 117 -22.00 0.13 -32.42
CA THR A 117 -22.18 1.20 -33.41
C THR A 117 -21.72 0.75 -34.80
N GLY A 118 -20.51 0.17 -34.89
CA GLY A 118 -19.97 -0.39 -36.13
C GLY A 118 -20.82 -1.53 -36.73
N ARG A 119 -21.51 -2.34 -35.91
CA ARG A 119 -22.46 -3.35 -36.43
C ARG A 119 -23.70 -2.72 -37.07
N VAL A 120 -24.20 -1.60 -36.53
CA VAL A 120 -25.33 -0.86 -37.12
C VAL A 120 -24.94 -0.29 -38.49
N GLU A 121 -23.74 0.28 -38.61
CA GLU A 121 -23.22 0.80 -39.89
C GLU A 121 -23.06 -0.32 -40.93
N GLN A 122 -22.42 -1.43 -40.55
CA GLN A 122 -22.23 -2.60 -41.43
C GLN A 122 -23.56 -3.16 -41.96
N TYR A 123 -24.55 -3.35 -41.08
CA TYR A 123 -25.90 -3.79 -41.47
C TYR A 123 -26.56 -2.79 -42.44
N MET A 124 -26.49 -1.49 -42.14
CA MET A 124 -27.11 -0.46 -42.99
C MET A 124 -26.48 -0.36 -44.37
N ASP A 125 -25.17 -0.59 -44.51
CA ASP A 125 -24.51 -0.57 -45.82
C ASP A 125 -24.83 -1.81 -46.68
N VAL A 126 -25.11 -2.97 -46.06
CA VAL A 126 -25.71 -4.12 -46.77
C VAL A 126 -27.10 -3.76 -47.29
N ILE A 127 -27.98 -3.23 -46.43
CA ILE A 127 -29.35 -2.81 -46.80
C ILE A 127 -29.33 -1.75 -47.91
N ARG A 128 -28.52 -0.69 -47.79
CA ARG A 128 -28.34 0.36 -48.82
C ARG A 128 -27.83 -0.18 -50.14
N THR A 129 -26.93 -1.16 -50.11
CA THR A 129 -26.35 -1.74 -51.33
C THR A 129 -27.35 -2.65 -52.03
N SER A 130 -28.12 -3.44 -51.27
CA SER A 130 -29.25 -4.21 -51.78
C SER A 130 -30.33 -3.31 -52.40
N LEU A 131 -30.78 -2.26 -51.70
CA LEU A 131 -31.77 -1.30 -52.20
C LEU A 131 -31.30 -0.56 -53.46
N ARG A 132 -30.03 -0.14 -53.53
CA ARG A 132 -29.46 0.51 -54.73
C ARG A 132 -29.43 -0.43 -55.93
N LYS A 133 -29.00 -1.68 -55.73
CA LYS A 133 -29.01 -2.71 -56.77
C LYS A 133 -30.44 -2.96 -57.27
N PHE A 134 -31.39 -3.18 -56.36
CA PHE A 134 -32.77 -3.49 -56.73
C PHE A 134 -33.44 -2.35 -57.52
N ARG A 135 -33.16 -1.08 -57.18
CA ARG A 135 -33.64 0.08 -57.95
C ARG A 135 -33.08 0.11 -59.39
N HIS A 136 -31.82 -0.28 -59.59
CA HIS A 136 -31.24 -0.40 -60.94
C HIS A 136 -31.81 -1.60 -61.71
N ASP A 137 -31.92 -2.77 -61.07
CA ASP A 137 -32.53 -3.97 -61.66
C ASP A 137 -34.00 -3.72 -62.07
N LEU A 138 -34.71 -2.84 -61.34
CA LEU A 138 -36.08 -2.40 -61.65
C LEU A 138 -36.13 -1.49 -62.88
N ASP A 139 -35.32 -0.43 -62.93
CA ASP A 139 -35.32 0.53 -64.05
C ASP A 139 -34.94 -0.14 -65.37
N ASP A 140 -33.89 -0.99 -65.38
CA ASP A 140 -33.49 -1.77 -66.56
C ASP A 140 -34.63 -2.70 -67.04
N MET A 141 -35.34 -3.36 -66.12
CA MET A 141 -36.44 -4.27 -66.43
C MET A 141 -37.67 -3.50 -66.97
N LEU A 142 -38.06 -2.39 -66.34
CA LEU A 142 -39.16 -1.55 -66.81
C LEU A 142 -38.82 -0.89 -68.16
N SER A 143 -37.59 -0.41 -68.33
CA SER A 143 -37.07 0.15 -69.57
C SER A 143 -37.10 -0.87 -70.71
N THR A 144 -36.66 -2.11 -70.47
CA THR A 144 -36.74 -3.17 -71.49
C THR A 144 -38.18 -3.58 -71.82
N LEU A 145 -39.09 -3.63 -70.83
CA LEU A 145 -40.53 -3.86 -71.09
C LEU A 145 -41.18 -2.71 -71.87
N ARG A 146 -40.93 -1.45 -71.51
CA ARG A 146 -41.40 -0.25 -72.24
C ARG A 146 -40.90 -0.26 -73.68
N ASN A 147 -39.60 -0.51 -73.89
CA ASN A 147 -39.00 -0.63 -75.21
C ASN A 147 -39.56 -1.80 -76.02
N SER A 148 -39.78 -2.97 -75.40
CA SER A 148 -40.40 -4.13 -76.04
C SER A 148 -41.84 -3.82 -76.49
N ASN A 149 -42.64 -3.23 -75.61
CA ASN A 149 -44.03 -2.84 -75.90
C ASN A 149 -44.11 -1.78 -77.03
N ALA A 150 -43.23 -0.77 -76.99
CA ALA A 150 -43.14 0.26 -78.02
C ALA A 150 -42.65 -0.28 -79.38
N ARG A 151 -41.69 -1.22 -79.39
CA ARG A 151 -41.25 -1.92 -80.61
C ARG A 151 -42.37 -2.79 -81.17
N PHE A 152 -43.04 -3.57 -80.34
CA PHE A 152 -44.12 -4.46 -80.76
C PHE A 152 -45.31 -3.69 -81.37
N ARG A 153 -45.71 -2.55 -80.77
CA ARG A 153 -46.72 -1.60 -81.29
C ARG A 153 -46.39 -1.07 -82.70
N LYS A 154 -45.11 -1.02 -83.08
CA LYS A 154 -44.64 -0.62 -84.43
C LYS A 154 -44.62 -1.77 -85.46
N THR A 155 -44.93 -3.00 -85.07
CA THR A 155 -44.92 -4.16 -85.99
C THR A 155 -46.27 -4.43 -86.67
N PHE A 156 -47.32 -3.67 -86.36
CA PHE A 156 -48.58 -3.71 -87.08
C PHE A 156 -48.49 -2.80 -88.30
N LYS A 157 -48.67 -3.36 -89.50
CA LYS A 157 -48.77 -2.61 -90.76
C LYS A 157 -50.15 -2.80 -91.36
N VAL A 158 -50.84 -1.69 -91.65
CA VAL A 158 -52.16 -1.73 -92.28
C VAL A 158 -52.06 -2.01 -93.78
N PHE A 159 -53.17 -2.43 -94.40
CA PHE A 159 -53.23 -2.73 -95.84
C PHE A 159 -52.78 -1.59 -96.76
N SER A 160 -53.01 -0.31 -96.38
CA SER A 160 -52.50 0.86 -97.12
C SER A 160 -50.97 0.93 -97.19
N ASP A 161 -50.28 0.31 -96.23
CA ASP A 161 -48.84 0.41 -96.00
C ASP A 161 -48.11 -0.85 -96.48
N GLY A 162 -48.77 -1.66 -97.32
CA GLY A 162 -48.28 -2.97 -97.77
C GLY A 162 -48.22 -4.02 -96.66
N GLY A 163 -49.01 -3.86 -95.60
CA GLY A 163 -49.19 -4.85 -94.54
C GLY A 163 -50.47 -5.67 -94.70
N ASN A 164 -50.76 -6.50 -93.69
CA ASN A 164 -51.90 -7.39 -93.67
C ASN A 164 -52.87 -7.12 -92.50
N PHE A 165 -52.78 -5.95 -91.84
CA PHE A 165 -53.71 -5.58 -90.77
C PHE A 165 -54.83 -4.65 -91.25
N SER A 166 -56.02 -4.81 -90.68
CA SER A 166 -57.12 -3.85 -90.77
C SER A 166 -56.97 -2.72 -89.73
N THR A 167 -57.64 -1.59 -89.94
CA THR A 167 -57.69 -0.49 -88.96
C THR A 167 -58.24 -0.95 -87.61
N ASP A 168 -59.30 -1.73 -87.65
CA ASP A 168 -60.14 -2.01 -86.48
C ASP A 168 -59.44 -2.96 -85.50
N GLU A 169 -58.75 -3.99 -86.03
CA GLU A 169 -57.91 -4.86 -85.20
C GLU A 169 -56.69 -4.12 -84.65
N VAL A 170 -56.09 -3.21 -85.44
CA VAL A 170 -54.94 -2.42 -84.98
C VAL A 170 -55.33 -1.53 -83.82
N ASP A 171 -56.53 -0.96 -83.82
CA ASP A 171 -56.99 -0.15 -82.69
C ASP A 171 -57.45 -0.99 -81.49
N GLU A 172 -57.98 -2.21 -81.68
CA GLU A 172 -58.20 -3.15 -80.56
C GLU A 172 -56.87 -3.55 -79.91
N TYR A 173 -55.86 -3.91 -80.71
CA TYR A 173 -54.54 -4.31 -80.25
C TYR A 173 -53.76 -3.12 -79.67
N ARG A 174 -53.87 -1.92 -80.25
CA ARG A 174 -53.34 -0.66 -79.68
C ARG A 174 -53.87 -0.45 -78.27
N LYS A 175 -55.19 -0.55 -78.07
CA LYS A 175 -55.87 -0.48 -76.76
C LYS A 175 -55.50 -1.63 -75.82
N LYS A 176 -55.05 -2.79 -76.31
CA LYS A 176 -54.47 -3.87 -75.48
C LYS A 176 -53.04 -3.54 -75.02
N LEU A 177 -52.17 -3.07 -75.92
CA LEU A 177 -50.79 -2.68 -75.59
C LEU A 177 -50.69 -1.44 -74.69
N GLU A 178 -51.63 -0.51 -74.83
CA GLU A 178 -51.76 0.69 -73.99
C GLU A 178 -52.16 0.32 -72.56
N ARG A 179 -53.09 -0.64 -72.38
CA ARG A 179 -53.37 -1.25 -71.07
C ARG A 179 -52.16 -1.96 -70.47
N MET A 180 -51.24 -2.50 -71.28
CA MET A 180 -49.98 -3.07 -70.78
C MET A 180 -48.96 -1.98 -70.40
N ALA A 181 -48.91 -0.84 -71.09
CA ALA A 181 -48.10 0.31 -70.68
C ALA A 181 -48.56 0.82 -69.30
N ASN A 182 -49.85 1.14 -69.16
CA ASN A 182 -50.44 1.59 -67.89
C ASN A 182 -50.23 0.56 -66.74
N LYS A 183 -50.15 -0.74 -67.06
CA LYS A 183 -49.84 -1.79 -66.07
C LYS A 183 -48.37 -1.78 -65.65
N ILE A 184 -47.44 -1.53 -66.58
CA ILE A 184 -46.00 -1.34 -66.27
C ILE A 184 -45.86 -0.11 -65.35
N ASP A 185 -46.41 1.03 -65.73
CA ASP A 185 -46.29 2.29 -64.98
C ASP A 185 -46.99 2.20 -63.60
N SER A 186 -48.14 1.52 -63.51
CA SER A 186 -48.79 1.23 -62.23
C SER A 186 -47.99 0.27 -61.34
N SER A 187 -47.21 -0.65 -61.91
CA SER A 187 -46.36 -1.55 -61.13
C SER A 187 -45.07 -0.87 -60.64
N GLU A 188 -44.49 0.01 -61.45
CA GLU A 188 -43.41 0.91 -61.05
C GLU A 188 -43.82 1.76 -59.85
N GLY A 189 -44.99 2.40 -59.91
CA GLY A 189 -45.53 3.19 -58.79
C GLY A 189 -45.70 2.38 -57.50
N SER A 190 -46.13 1.11 -57.59
CA SER A 190 -46.23 0.21 -56.42
C SER A 190 -44.84 -0.08 -55.85
N PHE A 191 -43.90 -0.55 -56.67
CA PHE A 191 -42.55 -0.89 -56.19
C PHE A 191 -41.80 0.32 -55.64
N MET A 192 -41.93 1.50 -56.25
CA MET A 192 -41.29 2.72 -55.77
C MET A 192 -41.88 3.20 -54.44
N ALA A 193 -43.21 3.15 -54.26
CA ALA A 193 -43.85 3.46 -53.00
C ALA A 193 -43.55 2.43 -51.88
N GLU A 194 -43.34 1.16 -52.23
CA GLU A 194 -42.93 0.12 -51.28
C GLU A 194 -41.44 0.23 -50.91
N LEU A 195 -40.57 0.61 -51.84
CA LEU A 195 -39.15 0.93 -51.63
C LEU A 195 -38.93 2.25 -50.87
N GLU A 196 -39.92 3.16 -50.87
CA GLU A 196 -39.86 4.41 -50.14
C GLU A 196 -40.02 4.17 -48.63
N GLY A 197 -39.10 4.76 -47.86
CA GLY A 197 -39.01 4.53 -46.42
C GLY A 197 -38.56 3.12 -45.99
N MET A 198 -38.27 2.16 -46.89
CA MET A 198 -37.70 0.86 -46.49
C MET A 198 -36.38 1.01 -45.73
N GLU A 199 -35.47 1.87 -46.22
CA GLU A 199 -34.22 2.17 -45.52
C GLU A 199 -34.47 2.73 -44.12
N SER A 200 -35.44 3.65 -43.99
CA SER A 200 -35.81 4.25 -42.70
C SER A 200 -36.37 3.22 -41.72
N LYS A 201 -37.25 2.32 -42.18
CA LYS A 201 -37.82 1.24 -41.35
C LYS A 201 -36.75 0.27 -40.85
N ARG A 202 -35.78 -0.09 -41.72
CA ARG A 202 -34.65 -0.97 -41.37
C ARG A 202 -33.67 -0.27 -40.40
N LEU A 203 -33.41 1.03 -40.58
CA LEU A 203 -32.59 1.86 -39.70
C LEU A 203 -33.22 2.03 -38.31
N GLU A 204 -34.52 2.31 -38.25
CA GLU A 204 -35.29 2.46 -37.02
C GLU A 204 -35.31 1.15 -36.22
N ALA A 205 -35.53 0.01 -36.89
CA ALA A 205 -35.47 -1.31 -36.25
C ALA A 205 -34.06 -1.65 -35.71
N ALA A 206 -32.99 -1.25 -36.41
CA ALA A 206 -31.62 -1.43 -35.93
C ALA A 206 -31.32 -0.57 -34.69
N TYR A 207 -31.75 0.70 -34.68
CA TYR A 207 -31.56 1.59 -33.53
C TYR A 207 -32.45 1.23 -32.33
N ASP A 208 -33.68 0.76 -32.52
CA ASP A 208 -34.52 0.23 -31.44
C ASP A 208 -33.85 -0.96 -30.74
N TYR A 209 -33.26 -1.87 -31.52
CA TYR A 209 -32.53 -3.02 -30.98
C TYR A 209 -31.20 -2.61 -30.29
N ALA A 210 -30.41 -1.74 -30.94
CA ALA A 210 -29.16 -1.24 -30.38
C ALA A 210 -29.39 -0.42 -29.10
N GLY A 211 -30.42 0.42 -29.04
CA GLY A 211 -30.77 1.20 -27.85
C GLY A 211 -31.18 0.32 -26.67
N LYS A 212 -31.94 -0.76 -26.91
CA LYS A 212 -32.28 -1.77 -25.89
C LYS A 212 -31.05 -2.52 -25.38
N LEU A 213 -29.98 -2.63 -26.17
CA LEU A 213 -28.69 -3.10 -25.68
C LEU A 213 -27.94 -1.99 -24.92
N GLU A 214 -27.93 -0.76 -25.43
CA GLU A 214 -27.21 0.37 -24.82
C GLU A 214 -27.74 0.72 -23.43
N ASP A 215 -29.04 0.60 -23.18
CA ASP A 215 -29.61 0.80 -21.84
C ASP A 215 -29.21 -0.32 -20.85
N ARG A 216 -28.97 -1.55 -21.34
CA ARG A 216 -28.37 -2.62 -20.52
C ARG A 216 -26.87 -2.39 -20.32
N PHE A 217 -26.17 -1.89 -21.35
CA PHE A 217 -24.76 -1.49 -21.28
C PHE A 217 -24.50 -0.39 -20.24
N LYS A 218 -25.30 0.70 -20.22
CA LYS A 218 -25.23 1.78 -19.22
C LYS A 218 -25.27 1.24 -17.79
N ASN A 219 -26.05 0.19 -17.56
CA ASN A 219 -26.15 -0.47 -16.25
C ASN A 219 -24.90 -1.29 -15.88
N HIS A 220 -24.30 -2.02 -16.83
CA HIS A 220 -23.00 -2.70 -16.62
C HIS A 220 -21.86 -1.70 -16.38
N LEU A 221 -21.81 -0.62 -17.17
CA LEU A 221 -20.80 0.44 -17.07
C LEU A 221 -20.84 1.12 -15.68
N PHE A 222 -22.05 1.48 -15.23
CA PHE A 222 -22.27 2.10 -13.92
C PHE A 222 -21.84 1.19 -12.75
N ASP A 223 -22.21 -0.09 -12.82
CA ASP A 223 -21.85 -1.09 -11.81
C ASP A 223 -20.32 -1.35 -11.77
N LEU A 224 -19.66 -1.39 -12.93
CA LEU A 224 -18.22 -1.62 -13.03
C LEU A 224 -17.40 -0.41 -12.56
N THR A 225 -17.80 0.81 -12.95
CA THR A 225 -17.20 2.06 -12.44
C THR A 225 -17.33 2.18 -10.91
N PHE A 226 -18.41 1.67 -10.30
CA PHE A 226 -18.53 1.59 -8.84
C PHE A 226 -17.52 0.61 -8.22
N MET A 227 -17.40 -0.61 -8.78
CA MET A 227 -16.41 -1.60 -8.33
C MET A 227 -14.97 -1.08 -8.42
N GLU A 228 -14.62 -0.38 -9.50
CA GLU A 228 -13.30 0.25 -9.69
C GLU A 228 -13.03 1.33 -8.61
N LYS A 229 -14.01 2.19 -8.31
CA LYS A 229 -13.90 3.23 -7.26
C LYS A 229 -13.74 2.64 -5.86
N VAL A 230 -14.53 1.61 -5.52
CA VAL A 230 -14.39 0.88 -4.24
C VAL A 230 -13.01 0.22 -4.14
N THR A 231 -12.50 -0.32 -5.24
CA THR A 231 -11.17 -0.93 -5.31
C THR A 231 -10.05 0.10 -5.14
N ARG A 232 -10.15 1.28 -5.77
CA ARG A 232 -9.20 2.40 -5.59
C ARG A 232 -9.18 2.87 -4.12
N TRP A 233 -10.34 3.08 -3.50
CA TRP A 233 -10.41 3.45 -2.08
C TRP A 233 -9.78 2.41 -1.15
N LEU A 234 -10.12 1.12 -1.30
CA LEU A 234 -9.54 0.04 -0.49
C LEU A 234 -8.02 -0.07 -0.68
N THR A 235 -7.53 0.09 -1.91
CA THR A 235 -6.09 0.05 -2.23
C THR A 235 -5.36 1.23 -1.61
N ASN A 236 -5.86 2.47 -1.79
CA ASN A 236 -5.26 3.68 -1.22
C ASN A 236 -5.22 3.61 0.32
N THR A 237 -6.29 3.13 0.95
CA THR A 237 -6.36 2.91 2.40
C THR A 237 -5.31 1.89 2.86
N GLN A 238 -5.17 0.77 2.14
CA GLN A 238 -4.16 -0.25 2.45
C GLN A 238 -2.72 0.27 2.25
N VAL A 239 -2.48 1.13 1.26
CA VAL A 239 -1.17 1.77 1.04
C VAL A 239 -0.82 2.74 2.17
N LYS A 240 -1.74 3.60 2.60
CA LYS A 240 -1.56 4.48 3.77
C LYS A 240 -1.30 3.69 5.07
N VAL A 241 -1.98 2.55 5.28
CA VAL A 241 -1.67 1.65 6.41
C VAL A 241 -0.27 1.01 6.28
N LYS A 242 0.15 0.63 5.07
CA LYS A 242 1.48 0.06 4.82
C LYS A 242 2.62 1.07 5.03
N SER A 243 2.43 2.36 4.74
CA SER A 243 3.47 3.39 4.95
C SER A 243 3.73 3.69 6.44
N GLU A 244 2.69 3.80 7.27
CA GLU A 244 2.85 3.97 8.74
C GLU A 244 3.56 2.78 9.40
N VAL A 245 3.35 1.57 8.85
CA VAL A 245 4.07 0.35 9.25
C VAL A 245 5.53 0.37 8.76
N ALA A 246 5.79 0.84 7.55
CA ALA A 246 7.16 1.03 7.06
C ALA A 246 7.95 2.04 7.92
N PHE A 247 7.31 3.14 8.34
CA PHE A 247 7.87 4.13 9.26
C PHE A 247 8.10 3.57 10.69
N SER A 248 7.18 2.76 11.21
CA SER A 248 7.40 2.02 12.46
C SER A 248 8.62 1.09 12.38
N ASN A 249 8.79 0.40 11.25
CA ASN A 249 9.94 -0.48 11.01
C ASN A 249 11.26 0.28 10.79
N SER A 250 11.24 1.50 10.22
CA SER A 250 12.46 2.30 10.03
C SER A 250 13.00 2.82 11.36
N GLN A 251 12.13 3.27 12.28
CA GLN A 251 12.52 3.59 13.66
C GLN A 251 13.13 2.38 14.38
N ALA A 252 12.50 1.21 14.27
CA ALA A 252 13.01 -0.04 14.85
C ALA A 252 14.44 -0.35 14.38
N LYS A 253 14.69 -0.15 13.08
CA LYS A 253 15.98 -0.37 12.43
C LYS A 253 17.02 0.69 12.83
N LYS A 254 16.66 1.98 12.89
CA LYS A 254 17.52 3.09 13.37
C LYS A 254 18.04 2.79 14.78
N LEU A 255 17.13 2.38 15.68
CA LEU A 255 17.46 1.98 17.05
C LEU A 255 18.33 0.71 17.10
N ALA A 256 18.00 -0.34 16.34
CA ALA A 256 18.80 -1.56 16.29
C ALA A 256 20.23 -1.33 15.76
N ILE A 257 20.41 -0.41 14.80
CA ILE A 257 21.72 0.02 14.31
C ILE A 257 22.49 0.73 15.42
N TYR A 258 21.92 1.76 16.07
CA TYR A 258 22.61 2.47 17.15
C TYR A 258 23.04 1.53 18.30
N LEU A 259 22.17 0.60 18.73
CA LEU A 259 22.52 -0.37 19.77
C LEU A 259 23.66 -1.32 19.37
N SER A 260 23.73 -1.71 18.09
CA SER A 260 24.80 -2.57 17.57
C SER A 260 26.12 -1.81 17.40
N THR A 261 26.05 -0.53 17.02
CA THR A 261 27.21 0.37 16.99
C THR A 261 27.75 0.61 18.40
N PHE A 262 26.89 0.89 19.37
CA PHE A 262 27.25 1.10 20.78
C PHE A 262 27.93 -0.12 21.41
N GLU A 263 27.37 -1.32 21.19
CA GLU A 263 27.95 -2.61 21.62
C GLU A 263 29.36 -2.83 21.02
N ARG A 264 29.51 -2.57 19.72
CA ARG A 264 30.79 -2.68 19.00
C ARG A 264 31.82 -1.64 19.44
N HIS A 265 31.38 -0.42 19.73
CA HIS A 265 32.24 0.67 20.23
C HIS A 265 32.72 0.40 21.66
N ILE A 266 31.87 -0.16 22.52
CA ILE A 266 32.27 -0.63 23.85
C ILE A 266 33.33 -1.74 23.74
N ASP A 267 33.13 -2.75 22.89
CA ASP A 267 34.13 -3.83 22.72
C ASP A 267 35.43 -3.35 22.03
N ALA A 268 35.39 -2.27 21.24
CA ALA A 268 36.58 -1.63 20.70
C ALA A 268 37.42 -0.93 21.80
N VAL A 269 36.77 -0.24 22.73
CA VAL A 269 37.45 0.42 23.86
C VAL A 269 37.89 -0.58 24.93
N GLU A 270 37.07 -1.58 25.28
CA GLU A 270 37.45 -2.63 26.24
C GLU A 270 38.62 -3.48 25.74
N LYS A 271 38.66 -3.79 24.44
CA LYS A 271 39.59 -4.76 23.85
C LYS A 271 40.15 -4.23 22.52
N PRO A 272 41.05 -3.22 22.54
CA PRO A 272 41.61 -2.64 21.32
C PRO A 272 42.31 -3.67 20.44
N ASN A 273 42.14 -3.55 19.13
CA ASN A 273 42.81 -4.36 18.11
C ASN A 273 42.95 -3.54 16.82
N LEU A 274 43.91 -3.88 15.96
CA LEU A 274 44.16 -3.22 14.67
C LEU A 274 42.95 -3.31 13.71
N ASP A 275 42.18 -4.41 13.77
CA ASP A 275 41.00 -4.62 12.93
C ASP A 275 39.73 -3.91 13.44
N LYS A 276 39.81 -3.15 14.53
CA LYS A 276 38.67 -2.44 15.15
C LYS A 276 38.75 -0.93 14.91
N GLU A 277 37.58 -0.30 14.92
CA GLU A 277 37.47 1.17 14.85
C GLU A 277 38.19 1.82 16.03
N GLN A 278 38.96 2.87 15.74
CA GLN A 278 39.63 3.68 16.75
C GLN A 278 38.61 4.65 17.36
N VAL A 279 38.12 4.32 18.56
CA VAL A 279 37.05 5.03 19.28
C VAL A 279 37.52 5.27 20.71
N THR A 280 37.21 6.41 21.31
CA THR A 280 37.50 6.70 22.73
C THR A 280 36.25 6.50 23.60
N ALA A 281 36.41 6.25 24.91
CA ALA A 281 35.23 6.14 25.79
C ALA A 281 34.39 7.43 25.87
N ARG A 282 34.96 8.59 25.49
CA ARG A 282 34.23 9.86 25.38
C ARG A 282 33.27 9.86 24.17
N ASP A 283 33.66 9.20 23.07
CA ASP A 283 32.81 9.01 21.89
C ASP A 283 31.69 7.98 22.17
N VAL A 284 32.03 6.91 22.92
CA VAL A 284 31.01 5.98 23.42
C VAL A 284 30.01 6.72 24.32
N GLN A 285 30.48 7.58 25.23
CA GLN A 285 29.62 8.36 26.11
C GLN A 285 28.76 9.38 25.34
N SER A 286 29.27 10.02 24.29
CA SER A 286 28.48 10.98 23.49
C SER A 286 27.38 10.28 22.68
N SER A 287 27.64 9.07 22.18
CA SER A 287 26.65 8.25 21.45
C SER A 287 25.43 7.82 22.28
N LEU A 288 25.49 7.92 23.61
CA LEU A 288 24.37 7.68 24.52
C LEU A 288 23.16 8.59 24.25
N ILE A 289 23.42 9.84 23.86
CA ILE A 289 22.40 10.88 23.64
C ILE A 289 21.38 10.49 22.54
N PRO A 290 21.79 10.22 21.29
CA PRO A 290 20.86 9.85 20.22
C PRO A 290 20.14 8.52 20.46
N ILE A 291 20.77 7.58 21.20
CA ILE A 291 20.12 6.32 21.61
C ILE A 291 18.91 6.61 22.50
N LEU A 292 19.09 7.43 23.54
CA LEU A 292 18.03 7.79 24.49
C LEU A 292 16.92 8.64 23.85
N GLN A 293 17.28 9.55 22.93
CA GLN A 293 16.30 10.29 22.12
C GLN A 293 15.46 9.33 21.26
N THR A 294 16.10 8.43 20.50
CA THR A 294 15.41 7.44 19.64
C THR A 294 14.50 6.50 20.44
N PHE A 295 14.91 6.06 21.63
CA PHE A 295 14.05 5.28 22.53
C PHE A 295 12.80 6.06 22.96
N HIS A 296 12.94 7.34 23.31
CA HIS A 296 11.82 8.18 23.75
C HIS A 296 10.86 8.50 22.59
N GLU A 297 11.39 8.87 21.42
CA GLU A 297 10.62 9.09 20.18
C GLU A 297 9.81 7.85 19.79
N ARG A 298 10.44 6.66 19.78
CA ARG A 298 9.75 5.40 19.48
C ARG A 298 8.66 5.07 20.51
N SER A 299 8.90 5.38 21.79
CA SER A 299 7.93 5.13 22.87
C SER A 299 6.73 6.08 22.81
N LEU A 300 6.93 7.34 22.40
CA LEU A 300 5.86 8.30 22.10
C LEU A 300 5.09 7.91 20.84
N TYR A 301 5.78 7.50 19.77
CA TYR A 301 5.14 7.07 18.52
C TYR A 301 4.33 5.78 18.69
N LEU A 302 4.77 4.88 19.58
CA LEU A 302 4.00 3.70 19.99
C LEU A 302 3.04 3.97 21.17
N ASN A 303 2.92 5.21 21.67
CA ASN A 303 2.02 5.61 22.77
C ASN A 303 2.05 4.64 23.97
N CYS A 304 3.24 4.13 24.32
CA CYS A 304 3.39 3.02 25.26
C CYS A 304 4.12 3.41 26.54
N LEU A 305 4.31 4.71 26.81
CA LEU A 305 4.86 5.20 28.09
C LEU A 305 3.79 5.15 29.18
N LEU A 306 4.08 4.46 30.29
CA LEU A 306 3.18 4.37 31.45
C LEU A 306 3.08 5.68 32.24
N ASN A 307 4.10 6.55 32.12
CA ASN A 307 4.08 7.91 32.67
C ASN A 307 4.42 8.92 31.57
N PRO A 308 3.48 9.77 31.11
CA PRO A 308 3.76 10.79 30.10
C PRO A 308 4.65 11.94 30.60
N ALA A 309 4.88 12.04 31.91
CA ALA A 309 5.83 12.98 32.51
C ALA A 309 7.27 12.42 32.62
N THR A 310 7.55 11.21 32.11
CA THR A 310 8.92 10.68 32.01
C THR A 310 9.77 11.62 31.15
N PRO A 311 10.84 12.24 31.69
CA PRO A 311 11.53 13.34 31.01
C PRO A 311 12.09 12.95 29.64
N SER A 312 11.80 13.75 28.61
CA SER A 312 12.55 13.68 27.36
C SER A 312 13.98 14.15 27.59
N LEU A 313 14.96 13.53 26.92
CA LEU A 313 16.38 13.84 27.13
C LEU A 313 16.69 15.33 26.89
N ALA A 314 15.97 15.98 25.98
CA ALA A 314 16.08 17.40 25.68
C ALA A 314 15.85 18.31 26.91
N ILE A 315 14.94 17.92 27.82
CA ILE A 315 14.67 18.67 29.07
C ILE A 315 15.88 18.59 30.02
N LEU A 316 16.51 17.42 30.10
CA LEU A 316 17.70 17.20 30.95
C LEU A 316 18.95 17.87 30.37
N GLN A 317 19.12 17.84 29.04
CA GLN A 317 20.20 18.57 28.35
C GLN A 317 20.05 20.09 28.51
N ALA A 318 18.82 20.62 28.47
CA ALA A 318 18.54 22.04 28.75
C ALA A 318 18.74 22.42 30.23
N GLY A 319 18.72 21.45 31.15
CA GLY A 319 19.08 21.63 32.56
C GLY A 319 20.59 21.64 32.80
N LEU A 320 21.35 20.84 32.06
CA LEU A 320 22.81 20.76 32.15
C LEU A 320 23.50 22.06 31.69
N LYS A 321 23.18 22.58 30.50
CA LYS A 321 23.83 23.80 29.96
C LYS A 321 23.75 24.99 30.92
N ARG A 322 22.59 25.23 31.56
CA ARG A 322 22.38 26.34 32.51
C ARG A 322 23.29 26.31 33.76
N LYS A 323 23.97 25.19 34.05
CA LYS A 323 25.02 25.12 35.08
C LYS A 323 26.42 25.47 34.55
N GLU A 324 26.67 25.27 33.26
CA GLU A 324 27.94 25.59 32.59
C GLU A 324 27.96 27.07 32.18
N ASP A 325 26.88 27.56 31.55
CA ASP A 325 26.73 28.96 31.11
C ASP A 325 27.01 29.94 32.28
N LYS A 326 26.48 29.63 33.47
CA LYS A 326 26.67 30.41 34.71
C LYS A 326 28.08 30.42 35.30
N LYS A 327 29.01 29.61 34.78
CA LYS A 327 30.42 29.59 35.21
C LYS A 327 31.35 30.24 34.19
N ASP A 328 30.86 30.44 32.96
CA ASP A 328 31.61 31.01 31.84
C ASP A 328 31.37 32.52 31.66
N GLU A 329 30.23 33.07 32.10
CA GLU A 329 29.95 34.52 32.07
C GLU A 329 30.93 35.35 32.92
N GLU A 330 31.50 34.79 34.00
CA GLU A 330 32.48 35.48 34.87
C GLU A 330 33.91 35.53 34.30
N LYS A 331 34.18 34.99 33.10
CA LYS A 331 35.55 34.83 32.58
C LYS A 331 35.79 35.22 31.10
N LYS A 332 34.90 36.01 30.48
CA LYS A 332 35.01 36.37 29.05
C LYS A 332 34.97 37.88 28.74
N GLU A 333 35.72 38.67 29.50
CA GLU A 333 36.39 39.84 28.93
C GLU A 333 37.84 39.49 28.58
N ASP A 334 38.08 39.19 27.30
CA ASP A 334 39.21 39.65 26.44
C ASP A 334 39.55 38.65 25.29
N LYS A 335 39.99 39.17 24.15
CA LYS A 335 40.55 38.53 22.92
C LYS A 335 39.78 37.40 22.21
N GLY A 336 38.96 37.79 21.25
CA GLY A 336 39.44 37.89 19.86
C GLY A 336 39.68 36.64 18.99
N SER A 337 38.59 36.08 18.43
CA SER A 337 38.45 35.62 17.02
C SER A 337 39.44 34.62 16.38
N LYS A 338 38.98 33.38 16.14
CA LYS A 338 38.76 32.74 14.80
C LYS A 338 38.50 31.23 14.91
N GLY A 339 37.68 30.67 14.01
CA GLY A 339 37.64 29.21 13.74
C GLY A 339 36.25 28.59 13.61
N THR A 340 35.61 28.72 12.44
CA THR A 340 34.37 27.98 12.09
C THR A 340 34.70 26.81 11.18
N LEU A 341 34.16 25.60 11.44
CA LEU A 341 33.62 24.66 10.44
C LEU A 341 33.13 23.31 11.02
N ASN A 342 32.40 22.56 10.19
CA ASN A 342 32.08 21.12 10.30
C ASN A 342 31.10 20.65 11.39
N ALA A 343 29.82 21.01 11.22
CA ALA A 343 28.68 20.30 11.82
C ALA A 343 27.43 20.31 10.88
N SER A 344 27.62 19.98 9.58
CA SER A 344 26.60 20.23 8.54
C SER A 344 26.54 19.15 7.45
N LEU A 345 26.67 17.87 7.81
CA LEU A 345 26.66 16.74 6.86
C LEU A 345 25.68 15.60 7.19
N CYS A 346 24.86 15.74 8.24
CA CYS A 346 23.78 14.79 8.54
C CYS A 346 22.37 15.36 8.31
N THR A 347 22.18 16.68 8.44
CA THR A 347 20.85 17.34 8.35
C THR A 347 20.29 17.36 6.93
N ILE A 348 21.17 17.56 5.93
CA ILE A 348 20.79 17.76 4.52
C ILE A 348 20.01 16.56 3.94
N VAL A 349 20.27 15.35 4.47
CA VAL A 349 19.64 14.10 4.00
C VAL A 349 18.23 13.90 4.59
N GLU A 350 17.84 14.64 5.63
CA GLU A 350 16.47 14.61 6.16
C GLU A 350 15.57 15.65 5.45
N GLU A 351 16.08 16.82 5.04
CA GLU A 351 15.32 17.82 4.26
C GLU A 351 15.05 17.38 2.81
N GLU A 352 16.07 16.89 2.06
CA GLU A 352 15.89 16.42 0.67
C GLU A 352 14.89 15.26 0.52
N LEU A 353 14.51 14.58 1.61
CA LEU A 353 13.57 13.47 1.60
C LEU A 353 12.12 13.86 1.96
N GLU A 354 11.88 15.02 2.59
CA GLU A 354 10.52 15.51 2.84
C GLU A 354 9.98 16.29 1.63
N ASP A 355 10.80 17.14 0.99
CA ASP A 355 10.40 17.91 -0.21
C ASP A 355 9.98 17.01 -1.39
N LEU A 356 10.63 15.85 -1.56
CA LEU A 356 10.31 14.88 -2.62
C LEU A 356 8.92 14.22 -2.51
N TYR A 357 8.18 14.42 -1.43
CA TYR A 357 6.82 13.90 -1.24
C TYR A 357 5.71 14.96 -1.23
N SER A 358 6.04 16.26 -1.31
CA SER A 358 5.05 17.31 -1.08
C SER A 358 4.23 17.76 -2.30
N ASP A 359 4.68 17.50 -3.54
CA ASP A 359 4.13 18.19 -4.73
C ASP A 359 4.04 17.32 -6.02
N SER A 360 4.00 15.98 -5.89
CA SER A 360 3.85 15.06 -7.04
C SER A 360 2.36 14.74 -7.32
N SER A 361 1.99 14.68 -8.61
CA SER A 361 0.59 14.56 -9.05
C SER A 361 0.04 13.11 -8.98
N GLU A 362 -1.29 12.94 -8.96
CA GLU A 362 -1.93 11.62 -8.75
C GLU A 362 -1.46 10.51 -9.70
N ASP A 363 -1.05 10.83 -10.94
CA ASP A 363 -0.65 9.84 -11.95
C ASP A 363 0.83 9.38 -11.83
N GLU A 364 1.71 10.16 -11.19
CA GLU A 364 3.12 9.77 -11.01
C GLU A 364 3.31 8.67 -9.96
N LEU A 365 2.42 8.62 -8.96
CA LEU A 365 2.42 7.61 -7.91
C LEU A 365 2.18 6.19 -8.47
N LEU A 366 1.36 6.06 -9.53
CA LEU A 366 1.11 4.81 -10.23
C LEU A 366 2.35 4.29 -10.99
N THR A 367 3.17 5.20 -11.52
CA THR A 367 4.39 4.86 -12.26
C THR A 367 5.53 4.49 -11.32
N THR A 368 5.69 5.24 -10.22
CA THR A 368 6.71 4.99 -9.19
C THR A 368 6.55 3.61 -8.55
N ALA A 369 5.30 3.16 -8.34
CA ALA A 369 4.99 1.83 -7.81
C ALA A 369 5.47 0.66 -8.70
N GLN A 370 5.76 0.89 -9.99
CA GLN A 370 6.24 -0.14 -10.92
C GLN A 370 7.77 -0.17 -11.07
N SER A 371 8.50 0.72 -10.38
CA SER A 371 9.95 0.81 -10.50
C SER A 371 10.67 -0.44 -9.99
N ALA A 372 11.45 -1.07 -10.88
CA ALA A 372 12.28 -2.23 -10.55
C ALA A 372 13.33 -1.96 -9.45
N VAL A 373 13.62 -0.69 -9.12
CA VAL A 373 14.47 -0.29 -8.00
C VAL A 373 13.84 -0.67 -6.67
N VAL A 374 12.52 -0.49 -6.52
CA VAL A 374 11.76 -0.86 -5.30
C VAL A 374 11.80 -2.39 -5.11
N GLY A 375 11.50 -3.15 -6.16
CA GLY A 375 11.56 -4.63 -6.13
C GLY A 375 12.95 -5.18 -5.82
N LYS A 376 14.02 -4.63 -6.44
CA LYS A 376 15.40 -5.04 -6.15
C LYS A 376 15.84 -4.66 -4.73
N THR A 377 15.38 -3.52 -4.21
CA THR A 377 15.62 -3.11 -2.83
C THR A 377 14.97 -4.10 -1.85
N ILE A 378 13.69 -4.45 -2.04
CA ILE A 378 12.97 -5.43 -1.21
C ILE A 378 13.69 -6.80 -1.19
N LEU A 379 14.26 -7.24 -2.32
CA LEU A 379 14.99 -8.51 -2.38
C LEU A 379 16.36 -8.48 -1.68
N SER A 380 17.06 -7.33 -1.64
CA SER A 380 18.31 -7.16 -0.90
C SER A 380 18.12 -7.41 0.61
N TRP A 381 17.00 -6.98 1.17
CA TRP A 381 16.69 -7.11 2.60
C TRP A 381 16.40 -8.57 3.04
N ARG A 382 16.42 -9.56 2.12
CA ARG A 382 16.23 -10.98 2.47
C ARG A 382 17.48 -11.70 2.98
N ARG A 383 18.70 -11.16 2.81
CA ARG A 383 19.95 -11.97 2.89
C ARG A 383 20.85 -11.72 4.10
N VAL A 384 20.65 -10.67 4.90
CA VAL A 384 21.56 -10.35 6.03
C VAL A 384 20.78 -10.09 7.33
N TYR A 385 21.31 -10.62 8.43
CA TYR A 385 20.81 -10.59 9.82
C TYR A 385 19.54 -11.42 10.09
N ASN A 386 19.75 -12.54 10.79
CA ASN A 386 18.72 -13.50 11.14
C ASN A 386 18.20 -13.27 12.58
N PHE A 387 17.34 -12.26 12.74
CA PHE A 387 16.47 -12.09 13.92
C PHE A 387 15.00 -12.25 13.49
N PRO A 388 14.12 -12.78 14.35
CA PRO A 388 12.74 -13.09 13.99
C PRO A 388 11.87 -11.82 13.89
N SER A 389 11.89 -11.19 12.72
CA SER A 389 10.78 -10.35 12.26
C SER A 389 9.47 -11.16 12.37
N PRO A 390 8.36 -10.61 12.92
CA PRO A 390 7.14 -11.38 13.17
C PRO A 390 6.60 -12.06 11.90
N GLU A 391 6.70 -13.40 11.86
CA GLU A 391 6.41 -14.20 10.65
C GLU A 391 4.96 -13.99 10.16
N ASN A 392 4.03 -13.71 11.09
CA ASN A 392 2.65 -13.30 10.83
C ASN A 392 2.54 -12.19 9.77
N TYR A 393 3.42 -11.18 9.82
CA TYR A 393 3.32 -10.02 8.91
C TYR A 393 3.86 -10.31 7.50
N ARG A 394 4.52 -11.45 7.27
CA ARG A 394 4.85 -11.88 5.89
C ARG A 394 3.63 -12.37 5.13
N GLN A 395 2.60 -12.86 5.81
CA GLN A 395 1.33 -13.27 5.19
C GLN A 395 0.36 -12.10 4.94
N PHE A 396 0.59 -10.94 5.57
CA PHE A 396 -0.27 -9.76 5.49
C PHE A 396 -0.36 -9.12 4.08
N VAL A 397 0.66 -9.31 3.23
CA VAL A 397 0.88 -8.45 2.05
C VAL A 397 0.40 -9.06 0.73
N GLU A 398 0.33 -10.40 0.62
CA GLU A 398 0.28 -11.12 -0.68
C GLU A 398 -1.13 -11.50 -1.17
N SER A 399 -2.21 -11.12 -0.48
CA SER A 399 -3.59 -11.34 -0.97
C SER A 399 -4.13 -10.14 -1.76
N PRO A 400 -4.19 -10.19 -3.11
CA PRO A 400 -5.09 -9.34 -3.90
C PRO A 400 -6.56 -9.76 -3.69
N LEU A 401 -7.48 -9.14 -4.43
CA LEU A 401 -8.92 -9.45 -4.39
C LEU A 401 -9.22 -10.93 -4.65
N SER A 402 -9.40 -11.69 -3.58
CA SER A 402 -10.05 -13.01 -3.60
C SER A 402 -11.43 -12.90 -2.96
N PRO A 403 -12.50 -13.41 -3.58
CA PRO A 403 -13.82 -13.45 -2.95
C PRO A 403 -13.79 -14.40 -1.74
N THR A 404 -14.44 -14.01 -0.65
CA THR A 404 -14.47 -14.79 0.59
C THR A 404 -15.39 -16.00 0.48
N LEU A 405 -14.90 -17.08 -0.11
CA LEU A 405 -15.54 -18.39 0.00
C LEU A 405 -15.37 -18.94 1.42
N SER A 406 -16.49 -19.32 2.04
CA SER A 406 -16.54 -19.86 3.40
C SER A 406 -16.25 -21.36 3.41
N GLU A 407 -15.01 -21.76 3.67
CA GLU A 407 -14.70 -23.17 3.92
C GLU A 407 -15.03 -23.60 5.35
N GLY A 408 -15.65 -24.78 5.48
CA GLY A 408 -16.18 -25.30 6.74
C GLY A 408 -15.12 -25.94 7.64
N LYS A 409 -15.36 -25.90 8.95
CA LYS A 409 -14.50 -26.55 9.97
C LYS A 409 -14.47 -28.07 9.76
N VAL A 410 -13.28 -28.64 9.54
CA VAL A 410 -13.00 -30.08 9.73
C VAL A 410 -11.91 -30.25 10.79
N SER A 411 -12.11 -31.18 11.73
CA SER A 411 -11.24 -31.35 12.91
C SER A 411 -10.12 -32.39 12.70
N PRO A 412 -8.95 -32.25 13.36
CA PRO A 412 -7.74 -32.99 13.00
C PRO A 412 -7.60 -34.37 13.67
N LYS A 413 -7.00 -35.32 12.94
CA LYS A 413 -6.55 -36.66 13.39
C LYS A 413 -5.20 -37.02 12.70
N PRO A 414 -4.39 -37.97 13.22
CA PRO A 414 -3.25 -37.55 14.04
C PRO A 414 -1.86 -37.86 13.46
N LYS A 415 -0.83 -37.20 14.01
CA LYS A 415 0.59 -37.43 13.70
C LYS A 415 1.01 -38.88 13.97
N LYS A 416 1.70 -39.52 13.02
CA LYS A 416 2.52 -40.73 13.26
C LYS A 416 4.02 -40.41 13.16
N SER A 417 4.79 -41.21 13.88
CA SER A 417 6.22 -41.04 14.17
C SER A 417 7.15 -41.11 12.95
N LYS A 418 8.22 -40.31 12.96
CA LYS A 418 9.41 -40.54 12.13
C LYS A 418 10.02 -41.92 12.44
N LYS A 419 10.46 -42.66 11.42
CA LYS A 419 11.45 -43.74 11.55
C LYS A 419 12.52 -43.54 10.47
N LYS A 420 13.80 -43.67 10.82
CA LYS A 420 14.92 -43.66 9.86
C LYS A 420 15.12 -45.08 9.31
N ILE A 421 15.34 -45.18 8.00
CA ILE A 421 16.12 -46.17 7.22
C ILE A 421 16.14 -45.55 5.81
N SER A 422 17.25 -45.01 5.32
CA SER A 422 18.52 -45.65 4.89
C SER A 422 18.43 -46.26 3.49
N GLN A 423 19.42 -45.92 2.67
CA GLN A 423 19.56 -46.09 1.22
C GLN A 423 19.21 -47.48 0.67
N LYS A 424 18.49 -47.52 -0.46
CA LYS A 424 19.06 -48.00 -1.73
C LYS A 424 18.24 -47.55 -2.95
N THR A 425 18.92 -47.10 -4.00
CA THR A 425 18.37 -46.78 -5.32
C THR A 425 18.71 -47.89 -6.30
N VAL A 426 17.72 -48.54 -6.92
CA VAL A 426 17.89 -49.58 -7.94
C VAL A 426 16.78 -49.46 -8.99
N THR A 427 17.20 -49.08 -10.20
CA THR A 427 16.65 -49.35 -11.56
C THR A 427 15.13 -49.44 -11.83
N GLU A 428 14.68 -48.55 -12.75
CA GLU A 428 14.02 -48.87 -14.04
C GLU A 428 12.58 -49.44 -14.15
N ASN A 429 11.87 -48.87 -15.15
CA ASN A 429 10.92 -49.48 -16.12
C ASN A 429 9.59 -50.09 -15.60
N THR A 430 8.47 -50.11 -16.35
CA THR A 430 8.00 -49.39 -17.57
C THR A 430 6.44 -49.43 -17.58
N GLU A 431 5.79 -48.79 -18.56
CA GLU A 431 4.55 -49.25 -19.26
C GLU A 431 3.28 -49.60 -18.44
N THR A 432 2.24 -48.74 -18.41
CA THR A 432 1.14 -48.52 -19.40
C THR A 432 -0.09 -49.44 -19.25
N THR A 433 -1.29 -48.86 -19.44
CA THR A 433 -2.57 -49.53 -19.83
C THR A 433 -3.16 -50.57 -18.83
N GLU A 434 -4.47 -50.87 -18.77
CA GLU A 434 -5.67 -50.26 -19.37
C GLU A 434 -6.94 -50.47 -18.49
N SER A 435 -8.11 -50.08 -19.01
CA SER A 435 -9.44 -50.18 -18.40
C SER A 435 -10.07 -51.58 -18.41
N THR A 436 -10.85 -51.91 -17.36
CA THR A 436 -12.20 -52.56 -17.35
C THR A 436 -12.64 -52.71 -15.87
N GLU A 437 -13.91 -52.60 -15.45
CA GLU A 437 -15.08 -53.49 -15.63
C GLU A 437 -14.84 -54.95 -15.17
N THR A 438 -15.78 -55.68 -14.54
CA THR A 438 -17.24 -55.47 -14.34
C THR A 438 -17.77 -56.09 -13.02
N GLN A 439 -18.98 -55.66 -12.61
CA GLN A 439 -20.06 -56.37 -11.88
C GLN A 439 -19.82 -57.66 -11.05
N ASN A 440 -20.38 -57.70 -9.83
CA ASN A 440 -21.48 -58.61 -9.38
C ASN A 440 -21.78 -58.42 -7.87
N GLY A 441 -22.99 -58.64 -7.33
CA GLY A 441 -24.28 -59.01 -7.95
C GLY A 441 -25.42 -59.12 -6.92
N ASP A 442 -26.65 -59.37 -7.42
CA ASP A 442 -27.88 -59.86 -6.75
C ASP A 442 -28.58 -59.10 -5.60
N GLY A 443 -29.93 -59.14 -5.59
CA GLY A 443 -30.68 -58.77 -4.36
C GLY A 443 -32.21 -58.55 -4.31
N VAL A 444 -33.08 -59.12 -5.16
CA VAL A 444 -34.53 -59.36 -4.85
C VAL A 444 -35.53 -58.16 -4.73
N LYS A 445 -36.70 -58.31 -5.39
CA LYS A 445 -38.00 -57.56 -5.26
C LYS A 445 -39.08 -58.55 -4.70
N PRO A 446 -40.39 -58.25 -4.45
CA PRO A 446 -41.23 -57.07 -4.81
C PRO A 446 -42.37 -56.62 -3.81
N LYS A 447 -43.12 -55.53 -4.15
CA LYS A 447 -44.58 -55.25 -3.89
C LYS A 447 -45.12 -55.22 -2.41
N SER A 448 -46.23 -54.55 -2.03
CA SER A 448 -47.02 -53.40 -2.56
C SER A 448 -48.20 -53.00 -1.61
N THR A 449 -48.49 -51.70 -1.43
CA THR A 449 -49.79 -51.10 -0.96
C THR A 449 -50.29 -51.48 0.47
N PRO A 450 -51.38 -50.91 1.08
CA PRO A 450 -52.43 -49.99 0.60
C PRO A 450 -52.64 -48.69 1.45
N SER A 451 -53.90 -48.28 1.76
CA SER A 451 -54.33 -46.87 1.86
C SER A 451 -55.42 -46.53 2.91
N LEU A 452 -55.64 -45.22 3.15
CA LEU A 452 -56.89 -44.51 3.59
C LEU A 452 -57.43 -44.56 5.05
N SER A 453 -57.46 -43.40 5.74
CA SER A 453 -58.64 -42.69 6.32
C SER A 453 -58.17 -41.40 7.08
N ARG A 454 -58.76 -40.18 7.04
CA ARG A 454 -60.13 -39.61 7.28
C ARG A 454 -60.45 -39.51 8.80
N VAL A 455 -60.94 -38.40 9.42
CA VAL A 455 -62.17 -37.57 9.18
C VAL A 455 -62.13 -36.19 9.92
N ALA A 456 -62.90 -35.18 9.44
CA ALA A 456 -63.36 -33.89 10.07
C ALA A 456 -62.30 -32.76 10.35
N ARG A 457 -62.54 -31.43 10.23
CA ARG A 457 -63.65 -30.47 10.57
C ARG A 457 -63.82 -30.24 12.09
N ALA A 458 -64.12 -29.04 12.64
CA ALA A 458 -64.14 -27.61 12.23
C ALA A 458 -64.28 -26.75 13.55
N THR A 459 -64.42 -25.41 13.65
CA THR A 459 -64.69 -24.26 12.74
C THR A 459 -64.13 -22.94 13.40
N ASP A 460 -64.51 -21.75 12.91
CA ASP A 460 -64.08 -20.40 13.37
C ASP A 460 -64.61 -19.90 14.73
N GLY A 461 -64.07 -18.76 15.21
CA GLY A 461 -64.58 -18.01 16.37
C GLY A 461 -63.85 -16.68 16.68
N ASP A 462 -64.24 -15.58 16.02
CA ASP A 462 -63.75 -14.21 16.29
C ASP A 462 -64.51 -13.54 17.47
N GLY A 463 -63.91 -12.56 18.16
CA GLY A 463 -64.53 -11.94 19.34
C GLY A 463 -63.71 -10.91 20.14
N ARG A 464 -63.76 -9.64 19.71
CA ARG A 464 -63.43 -8.43 20.50
C ARG A 464 -64.71 -7.57 20.63
N PRO A 465 -64.80 -6.46 21.41
CA PRO A 465 -64.15 -6.03 22.66
C PRO A 465 -65.18 -5.74 23.80
N LYS A 466 -64.76 -5.27 25.00
CA LYS A 466 -65.21 -3.98 25.62
C LYS A 466 -64.77 -3.71 27.10
N THR A 467 -64.78 -2.42 27.42
CA THR A 467 -65.04 -1.73 28.72
C THR A 467 -64.07 -1.76 29.91
N VAL A 468 -63.90 -0.54 30.46
CA VAL A 468 -63.20 -0.03 31.65
C VAL A 468 -64.29 0.70 32.48
N PRO A 469 -64.34 0.72 33.85
CA PRO A 469 -63.72 1.83 34.62
C PRO A 469 -63.34 1.60 36.12
N GLY A 470 -62.70 2.60 36.73
CA GLY A 470 -62.30 2.74 38.17
C GLY A 470 -60.77 2.93 38.33
N GLU A 471 -60.12 3.99 38.87
CA GLU A 471 -60.32 4.88 40.06
C GLU A 471 -59.80 4.26 41.38
N LEU A 472 -59.07 4.94 42.31
CA LEU A 472 -58.57 6.33 42.55
C LEU A 472 -57.39 6.22 43.60
N SER A 473 -56.56 7.18 44.07
CA SER A 473 -56.34 8.65 43.96
C SER A 473 -54.94 9.05 44.57
N HIS A 474 -54.53 10.34 44.48
CA HIS A 474 -53.52 11.06 45.34
C HIS A 474 -52.03 10.63 45.28
N LYS A 475 -50.97 11.46 45.51
CA LYS A 475 -50.67 12.92 45.77
C LYS A 475 -49.27 13.18 45.13
N LEU A 476 -48.89 14.29 44.45
CA LEU A 476 -48.89 15.76 44.71
C LEU A 476 -47.63 16.35 45.40
N SER A 477 -46.71 16.93 44.59
CA SER A 477 -45.79 18.08 44.82
C SER A 477 -44.95 18.24 43.53
N ASP A 478 -44.95 19.30 42.69
CA ASP A 478 -45.04 20.77 42.90
C ASP A 478 -43.82 21.29 43.69
N GLN A 479 -43.00 22.26 43.26
CA GLN A 479 -43.14 23.40 42.29
C GLN A 479 -41.89 23.52 41.36
N ASP A 480 -41.70 24.46 40.42
CA ASP A 480 -42.27 25.82 40.24
C ASP A 480 -42.34 26.27 38.75
N LEU A 481 -43.02 27.39 38.49
CA LEU A 481 -43.48 27.91 37.19
C LEU A 481 -43.32 29.44 37.07
N LYS A 482 -42.91 29.93 35.89
CA LYS A 482 -43.39 31.16 35.16
C LYS A 482 -42.51 31.43 33.93
N SER A 483 -42.99 32.01 32.81
CA SER A 483 -44.38 32.28 32.37
C SER A 483 -44.45 32.66 30.88
N ARG A 484 -45.62 32.42 30.25
CA ARG A 484 -46.35 33.24 29.24
C ARG A 484 -45.56 34.26 28.37
N GLN A 485 -45.87 34.48 27.08
CA GLN A 485 -47.24 34.58 26.53
C GLN A 485 -47.35 34.44 24.99
N ARG A 486 -48.50 33.90 24.55
CA ARG A 486 -49.14 33.92 23.20
C ARG A 486 -48.49 34.75 22.05
N SER A 487 -48.36 34.11 20.89
CA SER A 487 -49.07 34.57 19.66
C SER A 487 -49.27 33.41 18.67
N ALA A 488 -50.41 33.37 17.98
CA ALA A 488 -50.66 32.36 16.94
C ALA A 488 -50.30 32.94 15.57
N GLY A 489 -49.34 32.33 14.87
CA GLY A 489 -48.85 32.80 13.58
C GLY A 489 -48.69 31.67 12.57
N ARG A 490 -49.70 31.46 11.71
CA ARG A 490 -49.68 30.46 10.63
C ARG A 490 -48.75 30.92 9.50
N LYS A 491 -47.45 30.64 9.60
CA LYS A 491 -46.49 30.76 8.50
C LYS A 491 -45.80 29.43 8.24
N VAL A 492 -45.69 29.09 6.95
CA VAL A 492 -44.96 27.90 6.48
C VAL A 492 -43.47 28.15 6.66
N SER A 493 -42.88 27.63 7.74
CA SER A 493 -41.43 27.57 7.89
C SER A 493 -40.89 26.48 6.97
N ALA A 494 -40.41 26.86 5.79
CA ALA A 494 -39.65 25.95 4.94
C ALA A 494 -38.48 25.37 5.77
N SER A 495 -38.34 24.05 5.76
CA SER A 495 -37.25 23.38 6.47
C SER A 495 -35.91 23.93 5.96
N ARG A 496 -35.11 24.50 6.86
CA ARG A 496 -33.74 24.92 6.55
C ARG A 496 -32.94 23.66 6.25
N ARG A 497 -32.76 23.37 4.96
CA ARG A 497 -31.88 22.29 4.50
C ARG A 497 -30.45 22.71 4.83
N ASP A 498 -29.86 22.09 5.84
CA ASP A 498 -28.44 22.23 6.09
C ASP A 498 -27.68 21.44 5.00
N PRO A 499 -26.76 22.05 4.23
CA PRO A 499 -26.01 21.35 3.21
C PRO A 499 -24.75 20.70 3.79
N SER A 500 -24.37 19.54 3.23
CA SER A 500 -23.09 18.85 3.50
C SER A 500 -22.92 18.17 4.87
N GLY A 501 -23.82 17.23 5.20
CA GLY A 501 -23.49 16.06 6.02
C GLY A 501 -23.66 14.76 5.22
N PRO A 502 -22.88 13.69 5.47
CA PRO A 502 -23.10 12.39 4.83
C PRO A 502 -24.49 11.84 5.18
N ARG A 503 -25.18 11.14 4.26
CA ARG A 503 -26.57 10.70 4.48
C ARG A 503 -26.69 9.20 4.81
N TYR A 504 -25.58 8.57 5.16
CA TYR A 504 -25.56 7.23 5.72
C TYR A 504 -25.65 7.27 7.25
N ASP A 505 -26.16 6.20 7.84
CA ASP A 505 -26.41 6.09 9.28
C ASP A 505 -25.09 6.10 10.08
N LYS A 506 -25.08 6.85 11.18
CA LYS A 506 -23.97 6.96 12.15
C LYS A 506 -23.55 5.60 12.72
N LYS A 507 -24.41 4.56 12.68
CA LYS A 507 -24.04 3.17 13.04
C LYS A 507 -22.79 2.66 12.29
N TYR A 508 -22.48 3.20 11.12
CA TYR A 508 -21.31 2.80 10.32
C TYR A 508 -20.01 3.52 10.69
N LEU A 509 -20.03 4.57 11.52
CA LEU A 509 -18.83 5.35 11.88
C LEU A 509 -17.98 4.68 12.99
N VAL A 510 -17.59 3.42 12.76
CA VAL A 510 -16.87 2.57 13.74
C VAL A 510 -15.47 3.07 14.13
N PHE A 511 -14.94 4.08 13.43
CA PHE A 511 -13.68 4.76 13.72
C PHE A 511 -13.86 6.17 14.33
N GLY A 512 -15.09 6.52 14.71
CA GLY A 512 -15.45 7.79 15.35
C GLY A 512 -15.83 8.91 14.38
N GLU A 513 -16.54 9.93 14.87
CA GLU A 513 -17.01 11.08 14.06
C GLU A 513 -15.98 12.23 13.94
N LYS A 514 -14.80 12.09 14.55
CA LYS A 514 -13.78 13.13 14.63
C LYS A 514 -12.40 12.57 14.36
N VAL A 515 -11.49 13.44 13.92
CA VAL A 515 -10.05 13.18 13.86
C VAL A 515 -9.54 12.87 15.26
N GLU A 516 -8.78 11.79 15.42
CA GLU A 516 -8.08 11.49 16.67
C GLU A 516 -6.78 12.30 16.67
N GLU A 517 -6.65 13.23 17.62
CA GLU A 517 -5.58 14.26 17.66
C GLU A 517 -4.17 13.68 17.95
N GLY A 518 -4.07 12.39 18.27
CA GLY A 518 -2.81 11.70 18.50
C GLY A 518 -1.95 11.58 17.24
N ARG A 519 -0.68 11.96 17.32
CA ARG A 519 0.31 11.74 16.25
C ARG A 519 0.98 10.35 16.29
N HIS A 520 0.56 9.50 17.22
CA HIS A 520 1.06 8.13 17.44
C HIS A 520 0.47 7.11 16.44
N PHE A 521 1.13 5.96 16.27
CA PHE A 521 0.80 4.93 15.27
C PHE A 521 -0.70 4.59 15.20
N MET A 522 -1.31 4.16 16.31
CA MET A 522 -2.71 3.74 16.30
C MET A 522 -3.69 4.86 15.94
N ALA A 523 -3.48 6.10 16.38
CA ALA A 523 -4.30 7.24 15.97
C ALA A 523 -4.15 7.54 14.46
N ARG A 524 -2.93 7.50 13.91
CA ARG A 524 -2.69 7.65 12.46
C ARG A 524 -3.40 6.55 11.64
N ILE A 525 -3.32 5.31 12.09
CA ILE A 525 -4.02 4.17 11.46
C ILE A 525 -5.54 4.35 11.54
N LYS A 526 -6.11 4.67 12.70
CA LYS A 526 -7.56 4.92 12.84
C LYS A 526 -8.03 6.08 11.97
N ASN A 527 -7.26 7.18 11.91
CA ASN A 527 -7.55 8.34 11.06
C ASN A 527 -7.59 7.95 9.57
N THR A 528 -6.60 7.16 9.12
CA THR A 528 -6.55 6.58 7.77
C THR A 528 -7.75 5.68 7.48
N LEU A 529 -8.11 4.79 8.42
CA LEU A 529 -9.24 3.87 8.26
C LEU A 529 -10.59 4.60 8.29
N ARG A 530 -10.72 5.69 9.06
CA ARG A 530 -11.90 6.56 9.03
C ARG A 530 -12.04 7.28 7.69
N GLU A 531 -10.99 7.93 7.21
CA GLU A 531 -10.97 8.62 5.90
C GLU A 531 -11.36 7.66 4.76
N GLY A 532 -10.74 6.47 4.73
CA GLY A 532 -11.06 5.41 3.78
C GLY A 532 -12.51 4.93 3.89
N LEU A 533 -13.02 4.76 5.10
CA LEU A 533 -14.41 4.35 5.34
C LEU A 533 -15.42 5.43 4.92
N GLU A 534 -15.18 6.69 5.27
CA GLU A 534 -16.04 7.83 4.89
C GLU A 534 -16.16 7.95 3.36
N GLY A 535 -15.03 7.82 2.65
CA GLY A 535 -14.97 7.81 1.19
C GLY A 535 -15.67 6.60 0.55
N LEU A 536 -15.51 5.41 1.14
CA LEU A 536 -16.19 4.18 0.71
C LEU A 536 -17.70 4.25 0.91
N LEU A 537 -18.16 4.73 2.07
CA LEU A 537 -19.58 4.89 2.38
C LEU A 537 -20.23 5.96 1.51
N ALA A 538 -19.55 7.09 1.27
CA ALA A 538 -20.04 8.14 0.36
C ALA A 538 -20.15 7.64 -1.09
N THR A 539 -19.12 6.94 -1.58
CA THR A 539 -19.11 6.30 -2.92
C THR A 539 -20.26 5.29 -3.05
N SER A 540 -20.52 4.51 -1.99
CA SER A 540 -21.60 3.53 -1.95
C SER A 540 -22.98 4.18 -1.86
N GLU A 541 -23.17 5.22 -1.05
CA GLU A 541 -24.45 5.96 -0.96
C GLU A 541 -24.83 6.53 -2.32
N MET A 542 -23.88 7.16 -3.02
CA MET A 542 -24.08 7.67 -4.37
C MET A 542 -24.48 6.56 -5.35
N TYR A 543 -23.80 5.41 -5.31
CA TYR A 543 -24.11 4.26 -6.16
C TYR A 543 -25.54 3.75 -5.94
N TYR A 544 -25.91 3.31 -4.73
CA TYR A 544 -27.23 2.72 -4.48
C TYR A 544 -28.37 3.72 -4.71
N ARG A 545 -28.12 5.01 -4.46
CA ARG A 545 -29.07 6.10 -4.74
C ARG A 545 -29.33 6.30 -6.25
N GLN A 546 -28.31 6.20 -7.09
CA GLN A 546 -28.42 6.37 -8.55
C GLN A 546 -28.91 5.08 -9.24
N LYS A 547 -28.49 3.91 -8.75
CA LYS A 547 -28.97 2.58 -9.14
C LYS A 547 -30.49 2.41 -8.98
N GLY A 548 -31.07 3.04 -7.95
CA GLY A 548 -32.49 2.91 -7.63
C GLY A 548 -32.88 1.45 -7.31
N GLN A 549 -34.04 1.02 -7.77
CA GLN A 549 -34.53 -0.35 -7.56
C GLN A 549 -33.98 -1.40 -8.55
N ARG A 550 -33.04 -1.03 -9.43
CA ARG A 550 -32.40 -2.01 -10.34
C ARG A 550 -31.59 -3.04 -9.53
N THR A 551 -31.60 -4.30 -9.97
CA THR A 551 -30.66 -5.34 -9.48
C THR A 551 -29.22 -5.03 -9.94
N PRO A 552 -28.18 -5.35 -9.14
CA PRO A 552 -26.81 -5.24 -9.63
C PRO A 552 -26.59 -6.23 -10.77
N THR A 553 -25.90 -5.83 -11.84
CA THR A 553 -25.51 -6.72 -12.95
C THR A 553 -24.45 -7.76 -12.52
N ARG A 554 -23.77 -7.51 -11.39
CA ARG A 554 -22.66 -8.32 -10.87
C ARG A 554 -22.91 -8.69 -9.40
N PRO A 555 -23.96 -9.49 -9.09
CA PRO A 555 -24.40 -9.75 -7.71
C PRO A 555 -23.39 -10.55 -6.86
N GLN A 556 -22.36 -11.15 -7.47
CA GLN A 556 -21.25 -11.79 -6.75
C GLN A 556 -20.21 -10.77 -6.20
N ALA A 557 -20.22 -9.53 -6.69
CA ALA A 557 -19.24 -8.49 -6.34
C ALA A 557 -19.90 -7.20 -5.79
N ILE A 558 -21.18 -6.98 -6.06
CA ILE A 558 -21.98 -5.85 -5.58
C ILE A 558 -23.17 -6.40 -4.79
N HIS A 559 -23.29 -5.97 -3.53
CA HIS A 559 -24.40 -6.38 -2.66
C HIS A 559 -25.75 -5.83 -3.16
N GLU A 560 -26.85 -6.39 -2.67
CA GLU A 560 -28.19 -6.02 -3.13
C GLU A 560 -28.57 -4.58 -2.73
N ASN A 561 -28.23 -4.20 -1.49
CA ASN A 561 -28.58 -2.95 -0.83
C ASN A 561 -27.35 -2.26 -0.19
N PHE A 562 -27.54 -1.01 0.25
CA PHE A 562 -26.49 -0.21 0.88
C PHE A 562 -26.02 -0.81 2.22
N ASP A 563 -26.93 -1.29 3.08
CA ASP A 563 -26.59 -1.75 4.42
C ASP A 563 -25.63 -2.96 4.41
N LEU A 564 -25.92 -3.99 3.62
CA LEU A 564 -25.04 -5.16 3.44
C LEU A 564 -23.66 -4.76 2.88
N CYS A 565 -23.63 -3.77 1.98
CA CYS A 565 -22.40 -3.24 1.42
C CYS A 565 -21.58 -2.48 2.49
N ALA A 566 -22.24 -1.65 3.29
CA ALA A 566 -21.63 -0.89 4.38
C ALA A 566 -21.10 -1.82 5.48
N GLU A 567 -21.85 -2.86 5.86
CA GLU A 567 -21.43 -3.90 6.81
C GLU A 567 -20.18 -4.64 6.32
N ALA A 568 -20.13 -5.07 5.05
CA ALA A 568 -18.97 -5.75 4.48
C ALA A 568 -17.72 -4.83 4.43
N LEU A 569 -17.89 -3.55 4.10
CA LEU A 569 -16.81 -2.55 4.07
C LEU A 569 -16.30 -2.23 5.49
N VAL A 570 -17.21 -2.06 6.46
CA VAL A 570 -16.90 -1.90 7.88
C VAL A 570 -16.15 -3.11 8.42
N GLN A 571 -16.60 -4.33 8.13
CA GLN A 571 -15.92 -5.57 8.55
C GLN A 571 -14.50 -5.65 7.96
N ARG A 572 -14.33 -5.30 6.68
CA ARG A 572 -13.03 -5.33 5.99
C ARG A 572 -12.03 -4.33 6.58
N LEU A 573 -12.43 -3.09 6.85
CA LEU A 573 -11.55 -2.10 7.48
C LEU A 573 -11.35 -2.36 8.98
N THR A 574 -12.32 -2.96 9.66
CA THR A 574 -12.15 -3.44 11.05
C THR A 574 -11.08 -4.52 11.11
N SER A 575 -11.00 -5.41 10.12
CA SER A 575 -9.92 -6.39 10.01
C SER A 575 -8.54 -5.72 9.87
N TYR A 576 -8.42 -4.64 9.09
CA TYR A 576 -7.17 -3.86 9.01
C TYR A 576 -6.83 -3.18 10.35
N LYS A 577 -7.81 -2.69 11.11
CA LYS A 577 -7.60 -2.20 12.48
C LYS A 577 -7.06 -3.29 13.41
N THR A 578 -7.70 -4.47 13.47
CA THR A 578 -7.27 -5.59 14.32
C THR A 578 -5.83 -6.02 14.02
N GLN A 579 -5.49 -6.17 12.73
CA GLN A 579 -4.15 -6.55 12.31
C GLN A 579 -3.10 -5.47 12.64
N ALA A 580 -3.48 -4.19 12.59
CA ALA A 580 -2.62 -3.10 13.05
C ALA A 580 -2.44 -3.10 14.58
N GLU A 581 -3.46 -3.44 15.36
CA GLU A 581 -3.37 -3.60 16.83
C GLU A 581 -2.45 -4.78 17.21
N GLU A 582 -2.50 -5.91 16.47
CA GLU A 582 -1.57 -7.04 16.63
C GLU A 582 -0.12 -6.68 16.26
N TYR A 583 0.09 -5.94 15.16
CA TYR A 583 1.40 -5.44 14.76
C TYR A 583 1.97 -4.43 15.78
N HIS A 584 1.15 -3.50 16.24
CA HIS A 584 1.51 -2.50 17.25
C HIS A 584 1.97 -3.13 18.56
N ASN A 585 1.21 -4.11 19.05
CA ASN A 585 1.58 -4.97 20.19
C ASN A 585 2.93 -5.67 19.97
N SER A 586 3.19 -6.15 18.76
CA SER A 586 4.48 -6.76 18.39
C SER A 586 5.64 -5.75 18.43
N CYS A 587 5.42 -4.50 17.99
CA CYS A 587 6.41 -3.42 18.10
C CYS A 587 6.71 -3.01 19.55
N ILE A 588 5.72 -3.04 20.45
CA ILE A 588 5.96 -2.81 21.88
C ILE A 588 6.84 -3.92 22.46
N GLN A 589 6.60 -5.18 22.08
CA GLN A 589 7.45 -6.32 22.52
C GLN A 589 8.88 -6.23 21.95
N GLU A 590 9.04 -5.82 20.69
CA GLU A 590 10.34 -5.54 20.07
C GLU A 590 11.09 -4.41 20.81
N LEU A 591 10.41 -3.28 21.08
CA LEU A 591 10.96 -2.16 21.84
C LEU A 591 11.45 -2.61 23.22
N ARG A 592 10.65 -3.38 23.97
CA ARG A 592 11.07 -3.95 25.27
C ARG A 592 12.32 -4.83 25.14
N ALA A 593 12.43 -5.66 24.11
CA ALA A 593 13.64 -6.46 23.86
C ALA A 593 14.87 -5.60 23.53
N GLN A 594 14.69 -4.51 22.76
CA GLN A 594 15.74 -3.52 22.48
C GLN A 594 16.20 -2.78 23.75
N MET A 595 15.26 -2.37 24.60
CA MET A 595 15.55 -1.76 25.91
C MET A 595 16.28 -2.74 26.84
N GLN A 596 15.88 -4.02 26.87
CA GLN A 596 16.56 -5.03 27.65
C GLN A 596 18.01 -5.23 27.16
N LYS A 597 18.23 -5.40 25.85
CA LYS A 597 19.59 -5.51 25.28
C LYS A 597 20.43 -4.27 25.65
N PHE A 598 19.88 -3.08 25.51
CA PHE A 598 20.56 -1.84 25.89
C PHE A 598 20.94 -1.80 27.38
N SER A 599 20.03 -2.21 28.28
CA SER A 599 20.29 -2.23 29.72
C SER A 599 21.45 -3.14 30.14
N VAL A 600 21.70 -4.21 29.39
CA VAL A 600 22.85 -5.11 29.59
C VAL A 600 24.14 -4.45 29.11
N ILE A 601 24.14 -3.88 27.90
CA ILE A 601 25.32 -3.23 27.31
C ILE A 601 25.75 -2.00 28.12
N LEU A 602 24.80 -1.20 28.61
CA LEU A 602 25.07 0.05 29.34
C LEU A 602 25.90 -0.14 30.62
N VAL A 603 25.90 -1.34 31.21
CA VAL A 603 26.72 -1.73 32.38
C VAL A 603 28.23 -1.62 32.09
N HIS A 604 28.65 -1.71 30.83
CA HIS A 604 30.05 -1.66 30.41
C HIS A 604 30.60 -0.23 30.23
N LEU A 605 29.75 0.79 30.09
CA LEU A 605 30.19 2.17 29.88
C LEU A 605 30.89 2.79 31.12
N PRO A 606 30.37 2.68 32.37
CA PRO A 606 30.98 3.34 33.52
C PRO A 606 32.42 2.89 33.86
N PRO A 607 32.80 1.59 33.79
CA PRO A 607 34.19 1.17 33.93
C PRO A 607 35.14 1.93 32.98
N LEU A 608 34.75 2.08 31.71
CA LEU A 608 35.57 2.72 30.68
C LEU A 608 35.75 4.22 30.93
N VAL A 609 34.65 4.94 31.25
CA VAL A 609 34.70 6.38 31.55
C VAL A 609 35.56 6.63 32.80
N VAL A 610 35.36 5.85 33.86
CA VAL A 610 36.16 5.97 35.10
C VAL A 610 37.64 5.62 34.86
N GLN A 611 37.94 4.65 34.01
CA GLN A 611 39.32 4.29 33.65
C GLN A 611 40.04 5.43 32.92
N ILE A 612 39.36 6.21 32.07
CA ILE A 612 39.96 7.42 31.46
C ILE A 612 40.32 8.46 32.54
N ILE A 613 39.43 8.73 33.51
CA ILE A 613 39.71 9.70 34.60
C ILE A 613 40.97 9.29 35.37
N VAL A 614 41.09 8.02 35.73
CA VAL A 614 42.28 7.48 36.43
C VAL A 614 43.53 7.56 35.56
N ALA A 615 43.43 7.20 34.28
CA ALA A 615 44.57 7.17 33.36
C ALA A 615 45.09 8.58 33.00
N ASP A 616 44.19 9.54 32.77
CA ASP A 616 44.55 10.94 32.52
C ASP A 616 45.18 11.54 33.77
N GLN A 617 44.55 11.41 34.95
CA GLN A 617 45.06 11.98 36.20
C GLN A 617 46.43 11.41 36.60
N LEU A 618 46.68 10.11 36.41
CA LEU A 618 47.98 9.50 36.70
C LEU A 618 49.06 9.88 35.66
N ARG A 619 48.68 10.18 34.41
CA ARG A 619 49.61 10.66 33.38
C ARG A 619 50.05 12.09 33.67
N ASP A 620 49.09 12.95 34.00
CA ASP A 620 49.32 14.35 34.35
C ASP A 620 50.21 14.44 35.61
N LEU A 621 49.87 13.69 36.67
CA LEU A 621 50.70 13.58 37.88
C LEU A 621 52.12 13.09 37.57
N ALA A 622 52.28 12.06 36.73
CA ALA A 622 53.60 11.54 36.38
C ALA A 622 54.47 12.54 35.59
N LYS A 623 53.85 13.45 34.82
CA LYS A 623 54.54 14.57 34.15
C LYS A 623 55.04 15.59 35.17
N GLU A 624 54.14 16.18 35.96
CA GLU A 624 54.50 17.22 36.94
C GLU A 624 55.51 16.70 37.97
N ARG A 625 55.38 15.43 38.39
CA ARG A 625 56.32 14.79 39.31
C ARG A 625 57.69 14.61 38.69
N LYS A 626 57.79 14.22 37.41
CA LYS A 626 59.07 14.11 36.69
C LYS A 626 59.77 15.46 36.61
N GLU A 627 59.04 16.54 36.30
CA GLU A 627 59.61 17.89 36.23
C GLU A 627 60.16 18.33 37.60
N LEU A 628 59.46 18.04 38.70
CA LEU A 628 59.94 18.30 40.07
C LEU A 628 61.10 17.39 40.52
N GLU A 629 61.17 16.15 40.01
CA GLU A 629 62.28 15.21 40.22
C GLU A 629 63.54 15.67 39.46
N GLU A 630 63.43 16.14 38.21
CA GLU A 630 64.53 16.71 37.42
C GLU A 630 65.07 18.02 38.03
N ASP A 631 64.20 18.93 38.48
CA ASP A 631 64.56 20.17 39.18
C ASP A 631 65.26 19.94 40.53
N TYR A 632 65.09 18.76 41.14
CA TYR A 632 65.82 18.39 42.36
C TYR A 632 67.16 17.73 42.04
N GLU A 633 67.21 16.82 41.07
CA GLU A 633 68.44 16.14 40.64
C GLU A 633 69.53 17.14 40.22
N VAL A 634 69.19 18.22 39.51
CA VAL A 634 70.15 19.30 39.17
C VAL A 634 70.76 19.95 40.43
N ARG A 635 69.98 20.14 41.49
CA ARG A 635 70.45 20.70 42.77
C ARG A 635 71.30 19.69 43.55
N VAL A 636 70.93 18.42 43.55
CA VAL A 636 71.73 17.33 44.15
C VAL A 636 73.09 17.23 43.46
N GLN A 637 73.15 17.27 42.13
CA GLN A 637 74.41 17.22 41.38
C GLN A 637 75.32 18.42 41.67
N GLU A 638 74.78 19.63 41.88
CA GLU A 638 75.58 20.80 42.24
C GLU A 638 76.09 20.74 43.69
N LEU A 639 75.27 20.24 44.63
CA LEU A 639 75.71 19.96 45.99
C LEU A 639 76.80 18.88 46.01
N GLU A 640 76.68 17.83 45.19
CA GLU A 640 77.68 16.77 45.07
C GLU A 640 78.98 17.30 44.43
N LYS A 641 78.92 18.16 43.41
CA LYS A 641 80.09 18.88 42.87
C LYS A 641 80.81 19.68 43.97
N ARG A 642 80.06 20.45 44.77
CA ARG A 642 80.61 21.23 45.91
C ARG A 642 81.20 20.33 46.99
N LYS A 643 80.57 19.20 47.31
CA LYS A 643 81.07 18.19 48.26
C LYS A 643 82.42 17.60 47.81
N ASN A 644 82.52 17.20 46.54
CA ASN A 644 83.75 16.68 45.94
C ASN A 644 84.85 17.76 45.85
N LEU A 645 84.49 19.02 45.59
CA LEU A 645 85.42 20.14 45.66
C LEU A 645 85.98 20.33 47.07
N HIS A 646 85.13 20.40 48.10
CA HIS A 646 85.56 20.48 49.50
C HIS A 646 86.44 19.27 49.90
N GLN A 647 86.10 18.06 49.44
CA GLN A 647 86.92 16.86 49.66
C GLN A 647 88.31 16.98 49.02
N SER A 648 88.40 17.47 47.78
CA SER A 648 89.68 17.66 47.08
C SER A 648 90.58 18.73 47.74
N GLN A 649 89.99 19.66 48.49
CA GLN A 649 90.71 20.70 49.24
C GLN A 649 91.31 20.18 50.56
N LEU A 650 90.88 19.01 51.06
CA LEU A 650 91.46 18.35 52.23
C LEU A 650 92.88 17.84 51.95
N ARG A 651 93.87 18.68 52.25
CA ARG A 651 95.30 18.38 52.16
C ARG A 651 95.95 18.35 53.57
N PRO A 652 96.95 17.49 53.84
CA PRO A 652 97.56 17.39 55.17
C PRO A 652 98.04 18.71 55.77
N SER A 653 98.56 19.61 54.93
CA SER A 653 99.07 20.92 55.37
C SER A 653 98.01 21.86 55.97
N LEU A 654 96.71 21.56 55.87
CA LEU A 654 95.66 22.29 56.61
C LEU A 654 95.66 22.02 58.13
N GLY A 655 96.34 20.96 58.59
CA GLY A 655 96.48 20.69 60.03
C GLY A 655 97.43 21.66 60.75
N HIS A 656 98.37 22.26 60.03
CA HIS A 656 99.38 23.14 60.62
C HIS A 656 98.76 24.42 61.22
N PRO A 657 99.13 24.87 62.44
CA PRO A 657 98.46 25.97 63.15
C PRO A 657 98.31 27.29 62.38
N HIS A 658 99.24 27.60 61.47
CA HIS A 658 99.17 28.80 60.63
C HIS A 658 97.99 28.80 59.64
N ASN A 659 97.51 27.61 59.23
CA ASN A 659 96.46 27.45 58.22
C ASN A 659 95.07 27.24 58.85
N ARG A 660 94.95 27.43 60.17
CA ARG A 660 93.72 27.18 60.94
C ARG A 660 92.50 27.95 60.41
N THR A 661 92.69 29.19 59.97
CA THR A 661 91.61 30.02 59.39
C THR A 661 91.07 29.44 58.09
N GLU A 662 91.93 28.87 57.23
CA GLU A 662 91.51 28.17 56.01
C GLU A 662 90.74 26.89 56.35
N MET A 663 91.25 26.11 57.31
CA MET A 663 90.64 24.86 57.79
C MET A 663 89.25 25.08 58.42
N ASP A 664 89.12 26.08 59.31
CA ASP A 664 87.84 26.42 59.96
C ASP A 664 86.86 27.06 58.96
N THR A 665 87.35 27.76 57.92
CA THR A 665 86.53 28.25 56.79
C THR A 665 85.99 27.09 55.92
N LEU A 666 86.83 26.11 55.58
CA LEU A 666 86.43 24.92 54.80
C LEU A 666 85.44 24.05 55.58
N CYS A 667 85.62 23.91 56.89
CA CYS A 667 84.62 23.26 57.75
C CYS A 667 83.28 24.01 57.72
N SER A 668 83.30 25.34 57.72
CA SER A 668 82.10 26.18 57.69
C SER A 668 81.40 26.18 56.32
N SER A 669 82.15 26.12 55.21
CA SER A 669 81.56 26.04 53.87
C SER A 669 80.91 24.67 53.61
N GLU A 670 81.50 23.61 54.14
CA GLU A 670 80.96 22.25 54.07
C GLU A 670 79.78 22.03 55.03
N GLU A 671 79.82 22.58 56.25
CA GLU A 671 78.68 22.55 57.18
C GLU A 671 77.44 23.26 56.59
N ARG A 672 77.65 24.39 55.91
CA ARG A 672 76.60 25.07 55.14
C ARG A 672 76.06 24.19 54.00
N ARG A 673 76.94 23.52 53.25
CA ARG A 673 76.60 22.61 52.15
C ARG A 673 75.82 21.37 52.65
N ARG A 674 76.18 20.84 53.83
CA ARG A 674 75.45 19.78 54.55
C ARG A 674 74.04 20.22 54.92
N GLN A 675 73.90 21.41 55.51
CA GLN A 675 72.58 21.94 55.90
C GLN A 675 71.69 22.20 54.67
N GLU A 676 72.26 22.80 53.62
CA GLU A 676 71.62 23.05 52.33
C GLU A 676 71.12 21.76 51.66
N ALA A 677 71.87 20.65 51.78
CA ALA A 677 71.45 19.33 51.31
C ALA A 677 70.31 18.72 52.17
N LEU A 678 70.41 18.79 53.50
CA LEU A 678 69.38 18.24 54.39
C LEU A 678 68.05 18.99 54.30
N ASP A 679 68.07 20.31 54.18
CA ASP A 679 66.86 21.10 54.02
C ASP A 679 66.32 21.01 52.60
N GLY A 680 67.18 20.89 51.59
CA GLY A 680 66.79 20.56 50.21
C GLY A 680 66.04 19.23 50.10
N ALA A 681 66.52 18.17 50.76
CA ALA A 681 65.87 16.86 50.80
C ALA A 681 64.47 16.91 51.44
N LYS A 682 64.33 17.63 52.58
CA LYS A 682 63.02 17.84 53.22
C LYS A 682 62.07 18.64 52.34
N GLN A 683 62.54 19.75 51.75
CA GLN A 683 61.73 20.60 50.88
C GLN A 683 61.26 19.86 49.63
N HIS A 684 62.09 19.01 49.04
CA HIS A 684 61.70 18.18 47.90
C HIS A 684 60.66 17.12 48.28
N ALA A 685 60.87 16.41 49.40
CA ALA A 685 59.89 15.45 49.91
C ALA A 685 58.54 16.10 50.27
N GLU A 686 58.57 17.29 50.87
CA GLU A 686 57.38 18.09 51.18
C GLU A 686 56.68 18.59 49.91
N ALA A 687 57.43 19.02 48.88
CA ALA A 687 56.87 19.44 47.60
C ALA A 687 56.23 18.27 46.83
N LEU A 688 56.88 17.09 46.79
CA LEU A 688 56.32 15.87 46.22
C LEU A 688 55.04 15.45 46.94
N ALA A 689 55.04 15.44 48.28
CA ALA A 689 53.86 15.10 49.06
C ALA A 689 52.70 16.08 48.80
N LYS A 690 52.97 17.38 48.72
CA LYS A 690 51.97 18.40 48.36
C LYS A 690 51.41 18.20 46.95
N LEU A 691 52.27 17.86 45.97
CA LEU A 691 51.86 17.57 44.60
C LEU A 691 50.90 16.36 44.55
N GLU A 692 51.29 15.24 45.17
CA GLU A 692 50.45 14.03 45.27
C GLU A 692 49.08 14.37 45.90
N ALA A 693 49.04 15.14 46.99
CA ALA A 693 47.79 15.52 47.68
C ALA A 693 46.90 16.48 46.87
N GLN A 694 47.47 17.40 46.09
CA GLN A 694 46.73 18.26 45.16
C GLN A 694 46.11 17.44 44.04
N PHE A 695 46.86 16.49 43.46
CA PHE A 695 46.35 15.58 42.45
C PHE A 695 45.30 14.61 43.01
N ALA A 696 45.42 14.15 44.25
CA ALA A 696 44.40 13.33 44.91
C ALA A 696 43.10 14.10 45.15
N SER A 697 43.19 15.37 45.54
CA SER A 697 42.04 16.25 45.73
C SER A 697 41.30 16.50 44.41
N SER A 698 42.04 16.84 43.34
CA SER A 698 41.49 17.03 42.00
C SER A 698 40.91 15.73 41.41
N PHE A 699 41.51 14.57 41.73
CA PHE A 699 40.99 13.26 41.34
C PHE A 699 39.59 13.01 41.92
N ILE A 700 39.40 13.24 43.23
CA ILE A 700 38.11 13.05 43.89
C ILE A 700 37.04 13.93 43.27
N GLU A 701 37.33 15.21 42.98
CA GLU A 701 36.39 16.13 42.33
C GLU A 701 35.98 15.66 40.93
N LYS A 702 36.97 15.40 40.04
CA LYS A 702 36.74 14.91 38.67
C LYS A 702 35.93 13.60 38.65
N LEU A 703 36.28 12.66 39.54
CA LEU A 703 35.60 11.36 39.66
C LEU A 703 34.17 11.52 40.16
N ALA A 704 33.94 12.34 41.20
CA ALA A 704 32.62 12.57 41.75
C ALA A 704 31.69 13.27 40.74
N GLN A 705 32.14 14.36 40.10
CA GLN A 705 31.35 15.11 39.12
C GLN A 705 30.98 14.26 37.90
N THR A 706 31.90 13.45 37.39
CA THR A 706 31.62 12.58 36.24
C THR A 706 30.63 11.48 36.63
N CYS A 707 30.76 10.90 37.82
CA CYS A 707 29.80 9.90 38.31
C CYS A 707 28.41 10.49 38.58
N GLU A 708 28.31 11.70 39.17
CA GLU A 708 27.03 12.43 39.30
C GLU A 708 26.36 12.61 37.93
N THR A 709 27.14 13.06 36.94
CA THR A 709 26.65 13.26 35.56
C THR A 709 26.13 11.95 34.95
N MET A 710 26.85 10.84 35.10
CA MET A 710 26.41 9.53 34.60
C MET A 710 25.16 9.01 35.32
N LEU A 711 25.05 9.19 36.63
CA LEU A 711 23.86 8.80 37.39
C LEU A 711 22.62 9.59 36.93
N LEU A 712 22.74 10.90 36.75
CA LEU A 712 21.63 11.75 36.26
C LEU A 712 21.29 11.47 34.79
N GLN A 713 22.26 11.08 33.96
CA GLN A 713 22.01 10.58 32.60
C GLN A 713 21.29 9.21 32.61
N PHE A 714 21.54 8.37 33.62
CA PHE A 714 20.96 7.03 33.71
C PHE A 714 19.53 7.02 34.28
N ASP A 715 19.10 8.07 34.98
CA ASP A 715 17.67 8.31 35.27
C ASP A 715 16.86 8.54 33.99
N ALA A 716 17.47 9.09 32.93
CA ALA A 716 16.83 9.28 31.62
C ALA A 716 16.70 7.98 30.80
N VAL A 717 17.32 6.88 31.24
CA VAL A 717 17.22 5.58 30.56
C VAL A 717 15.82 5.03 30.77
N LEU A 718 15.06 4.87 29.69
CA LEU A 718 13.79 4.14 29.73
C LEU A 718 14.05 2.68 30.10
N SER A 719 13.32 2.22 31.11
CA SER A 719 13.35 0.87 31.65
C SER A 719 12.07 0.13 31.30
N LEU A 720 12.05 -1.18 31.55
CA LEU A 720 10.89 -2.05 31.30
C LEU A 720 9.66 -1.69 32.17
N GLU A 721 9.83 -0.82 33.16
CA GLU A 721 8.77 -0.32 34.06
C GLU A 721 8.22 1.04 33.60
N ASP A 722 8.94 1.77 32.73
CA ASP A 722 8.47 3.03 32.15
C ASP A 722 7.52 2.81 30.94
N VAL A 723 7.44 1.57 30.43
CA VAL A 723 6.76 1.19 29.19
C VAL A 723 5.72 0.08 29.44
N GLU A 724 4.60 0.10 28.72
CA GLU A 724 3.55 -0.92 28.78
C GLU A 724 4.06 -2.34 28.43
N VAL A 725 3.43 -3.36 29.00
CA VAL A 725 3.63 -4.76 28.60
C VAL A 725 2.67 -5.09 27.45
N GLY A 726 3.21 -5.51 26.31
CA GLY A 726 2.40 -5.93 25.16
C GLY A 726 1.43 -7.06 25.51
N LYS A 727 0.16 -6.92 25.10
CA LYS A 727 -0.93 -7.85 25.39
C LYS A 727 -0.73 -9.19 24.67
N VAL A 728 -0.10 -10.16 25.33
CA VAL A 728 0.07 -11.51 24.78
C VAL A 728 -1.20 -12.33 24.98
N GLU A 729 -1.95 -12.56 23.89
CA GLU A 729 -3.03 -13.55 23.84
C GLU A 729 -2.52 -14.92 24.36
N PRO A 730 -3.11 -15.49 25.42
CA PRO A 730 -2.57 -16.67 26.08
C PRO A 730 -2.81 -17.93 25.24
N LYS A 731 -1.81 -18.29 24.42
CA LYS A 731 -1.82 -19.51 23.57
C LYS A 731 -2.34 -20.71 24.38
N PRO A 732 -3.42 -21.39 23.91
CA PRO A 732 -4.17 -22.35 24.74
C PRO A 732 -3.27 -23.47 25.26
N LYS A 733 -3.01 -23.43 26.57
CA LYS A 733 -2.10 -24.35 27.26
C LYS A 733 -2.73 -25.75 27.32
N SER A 734 -1.99 -26.76 26.84
CA SER A 734 -2.41 -28.16 27.01
C SER A 734 -2.61 -28.50 28.49
N THR A 735 -3.61 -29.33 28.81
CA THR A 735 -3.98 -29.72 30.18
C THR A 735 -2.81 -30.24 31.01
N LYS A 736 -1.84 -30.94 30.38
CA LYS A 736 -0.61 -31.43 31.02
C LYS A 736 0.35 -30.31 31.47
N ARG A 737 0.28 -29.14 30.85
CA ARG A 737 1.05 -27.95 31.23
C ARG A 737 0.37 -27.19 32.37
N LEU A 738 -0.96 -26.98 32.26
CA LEU A 738 -1.77 -26.38 33.32
C LEU A 738 -1.62 -27.13 34.65
N LEU A 739 -1.62 -28.47 34.62
CA LEU A 739 -1.42 -29.30 35.81
C LEU A 739 -0.01 -29.16 36.41
N ARG A 740 1.02 -28.83 35.60
CA ARG A 740 2.39 -28.60 36.08
C ARG A 740 2.55 -27.21 36.69
N GLU A 741 2.03 -26.17 36.03
CA GLU A 741 2.10 -24.79 36.52
C GLU A 741 1.28 -24.65 37.83
N LYS A 742 0.12 -25.30 37.93
CA LYS A 742 -0.69 -25.36 39.17
C LYS A 742 -0.03 -26.16 40.31
N LEU A 743 0.98 -26.98 40.04
CA LEU A 743 1.82 -27.66 41.04
C LEU A 743 3.13 -26.90 41.34
N ALA A 744 3.49 -25.90 40.54
CA ALA A 744 4.72 -25.12 40.68
C ALA A 744 4.51 -23.80 41.45
N GLY A 745 3.26 -23.34 41.61
CA GLY A 745 2.96 -22.04 42.25
C GLY A 745 3.33 -20.83 41.38
N ASP A 746 3.44 -21.03 40.06
CA ASP A 746 3.89 -20.02 39.10
C ASP A 746 2.71 -19.09 38.74
N GLU A 747 2.77 -17.81 39.12
CA GLU A 747 1.70 -16.85 38.84
C GLU A 747 1.74 -16.36 37.38
N ASP A 748 0.78 -16.84 36.58
CA ASP A 748 0.51 -16.35 35.22
C ASP A 748 0.15 -14.85 35.26
N GLY A 749 1.16 -13.99 35.07
CA GLY A 749 0.98 -12.53 35.00
C GLY A 749 2.26 -11.71 35.15
N LYS A 750 3.32 -12.25 35.77
CA LYS A 750 4.60 -11.53 35.94
C LYS A 750 5.37 -11.46 34.61
N ASP A 751 5.84 -10.26 34.27
CA ASP A 751 6.73 -10.07 33.11
C ASP A 751 8.06 -10.77 33.37
N LYS A 752 8.44 -11.67 32.45
CA LYS A 752 9.68 -12.44 32.51
C LYS A 752 10.93 -11.60 32.29
N LEU A 753 10.77 -10.35 31.86
CA LEU A 753 11.85 -9.42 31.58
C LEU A 753 12.15 -8.48 32.77
N ALA A 754 11.35 -8.48 33.85
CA ALA A 754 11.44 -7.52 34.96
C ALA A 754 11.87 -8.15 36.31
N PRO A 755 13.15 -8.00 36.74
CA PRO A 755 13.60 -8.55 38.02
C PRO A 755 14.50 -7.61 38.88
N PHE A 756 14.24 -6.29 38.95
CA PHE A 756 15.06 -5.35 39.74
C PHE A 756 14.25 -4.31 40.54
N PRO A 757 14.80 -3.72 41.63
CA PRO A 757 14.04 -2.89 42.55
C PRO A 757 13.76 -1.48 42.01
N SER A 758 12.48 -1.19 41.76
CA SER A 758 11.97 0.11 41.31
C SER A 758 11.95 1.16 42.44
N GLY A 759 13.10 1.73 42.76
CA GLY A 759 13.24 2.76 43.79
C GLY A 759 14.33 3.77 43.50
N GLY A 760 14.08 5.04 43.83
CA GLY A 760 15.09 6.09 43.83
C GLY A 760 16.06 5.93 45.00
N THR A 761 17.36 6.05 44.74
CA THR A 761 18.42 5.79 45.72
C THR A 761 19.25 7.03 46.00
N SER A 762 19.70 7.17 47.26
CA SER A 762 20.62 8.23 47.69
C SER A 762 22.04 7.68 47.77
N TRP A 763 22.89 8.08 46.83
CA TRP A 763 24.26 7.60 46.66
C TRP A 763 25.24 8.49 47.41
N GLU A 764 25.83 7.97 48.49
CA GLU A 764 26.81 8.71 49.29
C GLU A 764 28.01 9.18 48.46
N GLY A 765 28.52 10.38 48.76
CA GLY A 765 29.75 10.92 48.19
C GLY A 765 31.02 10.20 48.65
N LEU A 766 32.12 10.46 47.94
CA LEU A 766 33.45 9.93 48.24
C LEU A 766 34.07 10.65 49.46
N PRO A 767 34.85 9.97 50.32
CA PRO A 767 35.59 10.63 51.39
C PRO A 767 36.68 11.55 50.84
N THR A 768 36.79 12.76 51.42
CA THR A 768 37.82 13.74 51.08
C THR A 768 38.92 13.84 52.14
N ASN A 769 38.69 13.34 53.35
CA ASN A 769 39.65 13.36 54.47
C ASN A 769 40.58 12.13 54.53
N GLU A 770 40.58 11.27 53.51
CA GLU A 770 41.39 10.04 53.48
C GLU A 770 42.55 10.09 52.46
N LEU A 771 42.66 11.14 51.64
CA LEU A 771 43.75 11.37 50.67
C LEU A 771 44.44 12.71 50.95
N VAL A 772 44.92 12.89 52.18
CA VAL A 772 45.53 14.12 52.70
C VAL A 772 46.85 13.80 53.44
N LEU A 773 47.65 14.83 53.73
CA LEU A 773 48.96 14.68 54.38
C LEU A 773 48.91 14.65 55.92
N GLU A 774 47.79 15.08 56.50
CA GLU A 774 47.55 15.18 57.94
C GLU A 774 46.82 13.92 58.46
N GLU A 775 46.84 13.69 59.77
CA GLU A 775 46.18 12.53 60.37
C GLU A 775 44.64 12.58 60.19
N PRO A 776 43.95 11.43 59.97
CA PRO A 776 42.52 11.45 59.67
C PRO A 776 41.68 11.94 60.85
N ILE A 777 41.10 13.14 60.72
CA ILE A 777 40.09 13.66 61.65
C ILE A 777 38.87 12.72 61.65
N ASP A 778 38.38 12.33 62.84
CA ASP A 778 37.26 11.39 63.06
C ASP A 778 35.98 11.68 62.25
N LYS A 779 35.79 12.93 61.81
CA LYS A 779 34.65 13.36 61.02
C LYS A 779 34.94 13.21 59.52
N LYS A 780 34.34 12.20 58.90
CA LYS A 780 34.42 11.94 57.47
C LYS A 780 33.78 13.05 56.62
N ASN A 781 34.58 14.02 56.21
CA ASN A 781 34.23 14.94 55.13
C ASN A 781 34.06 14.15 53.82
N ARG A 782 33.04 14.48 53.04
CA ARG A 782 32.69 13.78 51.78
C ARG A 782 32.24 14.76 50.70
N THR A 783 32.31 14.33 49.45
CA THR A 783 31.65 15.01 48.32
C THR A 783 30.11 15.00 48.48
N PRO A 784 29.36 15.82 47.73
CA PRO A 784 27.90 15.81 47.76
C PRO A 784 27.29 14.42 47.50
N THR A 785 26.14 14.18 48.12
CA THR A 785 25.35 12.94 47.96
C THR A 785 24.37 13.11 46.80
N VAL A 786 24.44 12.21 45.81
CA VAL A 786 23.62 12.24 44.60
C VAL A 786 22.33 11.45 44.84
N LYS A 787 21.18 11.96 44.43
CA LYS A 787 19.90 11.23 44.49
C LYS A 787 19.41 10.93 43.08
N THR A 788 19.06 9.68 42.81
CA THR A 788 18.45 9.27 41.53
C THR A 788 16.98 8.96 41.71
N VAL A 789 16.19 9.16 40.66
CA VAL A 789 14.74 8.90 40.61
C VAL A 789 14.47 7.39 40.59
N LYS A 790 15.33 6.61 39.95
CA LYS A 790 15.28 5.13 39.95
C LYS A 790 16.66 4.50 40.15
N THR A 791 16.69 3.18 40.18
CA THR A 791 17.91 2.37 40.33
C THR A 791 17.95 1.32 39.24
N THR A 792 19.04 1.29 38.45
CA THR A 792 19.21 0.33 37.35
C THR A 792 20.60 -0.32 37.41
N GLN A 793 20.84 -1.38 36.65
CA GLN A 793 22.16 -2.01 36.57
C GLN A 793 23.26 -1.04 36.11
N GLY A 794 22.93 -0.05 35.26
CA GLY A 794 23.85 1.03 34.92
C GLY A 794 24.26 1.87 36.14
N HIS A 795 23.31 2.26 36.99
CA HIS A 795 23.60 3.03 38.22
C HIS A 795 24.52 2.25 39.17
N LEU A 796 24.23 0.96 39.38
CA LEU A 796 25.06 0.07 40.18
C LEU A 796 26.48 -0.08 39.60
N ALA A 797 26.61 -0.12 38.27
CA ALA A 797 27.89 -0.17 37.58
C ALA A 797 28.70 1.13 37.72
N VAL A 798 28.07 2.31 37.73
CA VAL A 798 28.73 3.60 38.04
C VAL A 798 29.32 3.56 39.44
N ILE A 799 28.52 3.23 40.45
CA ILE A 799 28.96 3.25 41.85
C ILE A 799 30.04 2.19 42.14
N LYS A 800 29.91 0.99 41.57
CA LYS A 800 30.92 -0.07 41.67
C LYS A 800 32.25 0.34 41.04
N SER A 801 32.22 0.97 39.86
CA SER A 801 33.43 1.47 39.18
C SER A 801 34.07 2.63 39.94
N ARG A 802 33.26 3.59 40.40
CA ARG A 802 33.67 4.75 41.21
C ARG A 802 34.41 4.33 42.47
N ASN A 803 33.80 3.44 43.28
CA ASN A 803 34.39 3.02 44.55
C ASN A 803 35.70 2.24 44.33
N LYS A 804 35.72 1.29 43.38
CA LYS A 804 36.94 0.54 43.02
C LYS A 804 38.07 1.45 42.54
N ALA A 805 37.75 2.50 41.77
CA ALA A 805 38.75 3.45 41.28
C ALA A 805 39.30 4.36 42.38
N TYR A 806 38.45 4.73 43.36
CA TYR A 806 38.88 5.44 44.56
C TYR A 806 39.82 4.58 45.42
N GLU A 807 39.43 3.34 45.72
CA GLU A 807 40.22 2.36 46.48
C GLU A 807 41.59 2.13 45.81
N GLY A 808 41.61 1.79 44.51
CA GLY A 808 42.85 1.55 43.75
C GLY A 808 43.67 2.80 43.39
N TYR A 809 43.18 4.01 43.71
CA TYR A 809 43.99 5.24 43.71
C TYR A 809 44.59 5.47 45.11
N LYS A 810 43.81 5.25 46.17
CA LYS A 810 44.25 5.36 47.56
C LYS A 810 45.45 4.45 47.87
N GLU A 811 45.39 3.18 47.48
CA GLU A 811 46.52 2.24 47.64
C GLU A 811 47.83 2.76 47.01
N LYS A 812 47.75 3.50 45.89
CA LYS A 812 48.91 4.08 45.20
C LYS A 812 49.42 5.35 45.89
N PHE A 813 48.50 6.18 46.37
CA PHE A 813 48.79 7.40 47.13
C PHE A 813 49.52 7.07 48.44
N ASP A 814 48.96 6.14 49.23
CA ASP A 814 49.54 5.69 50.50
C ASP A 814 50.93 5.04 50.29
N ALA A 815 51.08 4.25 49.22
CA ALA A 815 52.37 3.67 48.84
C ALA A 815 53.40 4.74 48.39
N ARG A 816 53.01 5.75 47.59
CA ARG A 816 53.93 6.80 47.14
C ARG A 816 54.33 7.75 48.27
N LEU A 817 53.42 8.11 49.18
CA LEU A 817 53.77 8.86 50.40
C LEU A 817 54.75 8.09 51.29
N THR A 818 54.64 6.76 51.35
CA THR A 818 55.61 5.92 52.06
C THR A 818 56.98 5.97 51.37
N ALA A 819 57.03 5.76 50.05
CA ALA A 819 58.28 5.82 49.27
C ALA A 819 58.97 7.19 49.37
N ILE A 820 58.23 8.32 49.31
CA ILE A 820 58.79 9.67 49.46
C ILE A 820 59.48 9.85 50.84
N ARG A 821 58.89 9.30 51.91
CA ARG A 821 59.47 9.31 53.26
C ARG A 821 60.73 8.44 53.34
N GLU A 822 60.74 7.28 52.69
CA GLU A 822 61.89 6.38 52.64
C GLU A 822 63.05 6.97 51.83
N GLU A 823 62.77 7.57 50.67
CA GLU A 823 63.72 8.30 49.82
C GLU A 823 64.38 9.45 50.59
N MET A 824 63.58 10.29 51.26
CA MET A 824 64.08 11.38 52.12
C MET A 824 64.97 10.85 53.25
N ASN A 825 64.52 9.82 53.97
CA ASN A 825 65.28 9.23 55.08
C ASN A 825 66.59 8.60 54.61
N ALA A 826 66.62 7.98 53.43
CA ALA A 826 67.85 7.45 52.83
C ALA A 826 68.84 8.55 52.47
N GLN A 827 68.37 9.68 51.91
CA GLN A 827 69.21 10.86 51.64
C GLN A 827 69.80 11.46 52.92
N ILE A 828 68.98 11.63 53.97
CA ILE A 828 69.44 12.11 55.29
C ILE A 828 70.49 11.16 55.88
N GLN A 829 70.27 9.84 55.85
CA GLN A 829 71.26 8.86 56.33
C GLN A 829 72.56 8.86 55.51
N ASN A 830 72.50 9.10 54.21
CA ASN A 830 73.70 9.20 53.37
C ASN A 830 74.52 10.45 53.72
N GLU A 831 73.85 11.59 53.95
CA GLU A 831 74.51 12.81 54.41
C GLU A 831 75.08 12.68 55.83
N GLU A 832 74.41 11.97 56.74
CA GLU A 832 74.97 11.63 58.05
C GLU A 832 76.22 10.73 57.94
N ARG A 833 76.19 9.70 57.08
CA ARG A 833 77.34 8.82 56.83
C ARG A 833 78.52 9.62 56.28
N TRP A 834 78.26 10.53 55.34
CA TRP A 834 79.26 11.45 54.83
C TRP A 834 79.81 12.37 55.92
N THR A 835 78.95 13.01 56.72
CA THR A 835 79.33 13.89 57.83
C THR A 835 80.27 13.19 58.82
N ARG A 836 79.95 11.94 59.20
CA ARG A 836 80.81 11.11 60.07
C ARG A 836 82.15 10.74 59.42
N SER A 837 82.20 10.64 58.09
CA SER A 837 83.43 10.41 57.32
C SER A 837 84.30 11.68 57.26
N TRP A 838 83.68 12.81 56.92
CA TRP A 838 84.31 14.13 56.90
C TRP A 838 84.94 14.49 58.25
N GLN A 839 84.19 14.33 59.34
CA GLN A 839 84.68 14.58 60.70
C GLN A 839 85.92 13.74 61.05
N ARG A 840 85.98 12.46 60.65
CA ARG A 840 87.18 11.62 60.85
C ARG A 840 88.37 12.12 60.06
N SER A 841 88.17 12.55 58.82
CA SER A 841 89.24 13.14 57.98
C SER A 841 89.76 14.45 58.58
N ILE A 842 88.86 15.32 59.06
CA ILE A 842 89.21 16.57 59.76
C ILE A 842 90.01 16.28 61.04
N THR A 843 89.56 15.34 61.88
CA THR A 843 90.27 14.94 63.10
C THR A 843 91.65 14.40 62.76
N LYS A 844 91.75 13.46 61.80
CA LYS A 844 93.03 12.86 61.40
C LYS A 844 94.01 13.87 60.81
N ILE A 845 93.55 14.92 60.12
CA ILE A 845 94.41 16.02 59.65
C ILE A 845 94.88 16.90 60.82
N LYS A 846 94.03 17.10 61.84
CA LYS A 846 94.38 17.82 63.08
C LYS A 846 95.27 16.99 64.04
N GLU A 847 95.44 15.69 63.81
CA GLU A 847 96.34 14.79 64.56
C GLU A 847 97.75 14.66 63.93
N LEU A 848 98.01 15.32 62.79
CA LEU A 848 99.30 15.28 62.09
C LEU A 848 100.29 16.39 62.50
N TYR A 849 99.88 17.33 63.35
CA TYR A 849 100.61 18.54 63.76
C TYR A 849 100.33 18.91 65.22
#